data_AF-A0A6A5BIX2-F1
#
_entry.id   AF-A0A6A5BIX2-F1
#
_cell.length_a   1.000
_cell.length_b   1.000
_cell.length_c   1.000
_cell.angle_alpha   90.00
_cell.angle_beta   90.00
_cell.angle_gamma   90.00
#
_symmetry.space_group_name_H-M   'P 1'
#
loop_
_entity.id
_entity.type
_entity.pdbx_description
1 polymer ?
#
loop_
_entity_poly.entity_id
_entity_poly.type
_entity_poly.pdbx_seq_one_letter_code
_entity_poly.pdbx_strand_id
1 'polypeptide(L)'
;MSLFRLRESWSTKCGDSEEFEKGSLCIGNVDNERGDSGSCCLDKIVVGSLSGMLRIYKPQKNNYYPTDLLLEKQLEAPILQLEIGKFIPNSRDNALGVLMPKKFAVYTIVKQTSDYSSEQQDSNAMEGYALQLYYEHTLQRLSYNFCYGPFGGAYGKDYICIQSFDGQLSFFEQDHFTFQRFLSTSLIPGPLIYSRSMDSFITFNSSMEVEAYKYQMLAASSGSTQKENSNGKKVKATWTVNVGEEVYDIVVGRYSQYLSAGQSEILAVGERTLFSIKENGELASQMRFDYFPSAVELYKSGTDQNDRSNLIIGTHNKTVMIYSDPKLAWAAGMTSIPVAIRVANIGGVKGAIVTLDEEGNLALNYLGTGAISNTVPTLENKDVDYERLEEETKRLQQIIRRTKRNQKDESSEALVIRAQIPNAVDPESFNTSNENKRVTIQLYIGYTGNNCVLENITVNFHVEKPFYVISPTTYITTLNGGNQSTPFVLPVTVFGGSDCTPKSLEASVTAIYHDPVTGQPKISNCHFLLPFGLCGDVVPAKKNSTHKITLDTNKSPIPIASLFEDLIQKDEMSNLISENILTFQYSNGKDATILVSKNAGRYRVQSSSLDAMYILVKETIRRLKQCAAALHMEDKQQMKIEFTENMPFYPYFDVIDSHFKNRLGLQIYYQQLDKLAAQFRALQKRLLVRYKDKNPTSINSLDILFDKTYQEILGITKKIEKTQQSLKEASHDLTCSTLLMHILVKLRYSLDDKEMEVLENHWPSFVNDESPGWEETLDFGLTQLLNTVLTKNPKEKNLQTELEMPADSSRLKKRIASVVEKLQNFKLLPAEAKDEKKK
;
A
#
# COMPACT_ATOMS: atom_id res chain seq x y z
N MET A 1 -23.92 29.66 4.57
CA MET A 1 -23.02 28.86 5.44
C MET A 1 -21.59 29.38 5.29
N SER A 2 -20.96 30.01 6.28
CA SER A 2 -19.72 30.79 6.00
C SER A 2 -18.60 30.76 7.05
N LEU A 3 -18.77 30.08 8.20
CA LEU A 3 -17.73 30.03 9.23
C LEU A 3 -16.39 29.50 8.70
N PHE A 4 -15.28 30.16 9.07
CA PHE A 4 -13.90 29.81 8.68
C PHE A 4 -13.67 29.76 7.16
N ARG A 5 -14.43 30.54 6.39
CA ARG A 5 -14.14 30.79 4.97
C ARG A 5 -13.93 32.27 4.73
N LEU A 6 -12.95 32.57 3.90
CA LEU A 6 -12.74 33.87 3.33
C LEU A 6 -13.84 34.08 2.27
N ARG A 7 -14.63 35.14 2.43
CA ARG A 7 -15.79 35.44 1.59
C ARG A 7 -15.47 36.58 0.65
N GLU A 8 -15.65 36.34 -0.63
CA GLU A 8 -15.47 37.32 -1.68
C GLU A 8 -16.66 38.30 -1.68
N SER A 9 -16.37 39.60 -1.57
CA SER A 9 -17.35 40.67 -1.81
C SER A 9 -17.24 41.26 -3.21
N TRP A 10 -16.03 41.28 -3.76
CA TRP A 10 -15.73 41.74 -5.11
C TRP A 10 -14.54 40.92 -5.64
N SER A 11 -14.60 40.46 -6.88
CA SER A 11 -13.49 39.74 -7.50
C SER A 11 -13.47 39.97 -9.00
N THR A 12 -12.28 39.95 -9.58
CA THR A 12 -12.05 40.07 -11.02
C THR A 12 -10.79 39.29 -11.40
N LYS A 13 -10.68 38.92 -12.67
CA LYS A 13 -9.45 38.34 -13.23
C LYS A 13 -8.67 39.44 -13.96
N CYS A 14 -7.42 39.63 -13.57
CA CYS A 14 -6.52 40.63 -14.14
C CYS A 14 -5.83 40.04 -15.38
N GLY A 15 -6.43 40.25 -16.55
CA GLY A 15 -5.86 39.82 -17.83
C GLY A 15 -5.98 38.31 -18.10
N ASP A 16 -5.47 37.90 -19.27
CA ASP A 16 -5.44 36.51 -19.72
C ASP A 16 -3.99 36.07 -19.89
N SER A 17 -3.60 34.98 -19.20
CA SER A 17 -2.22 34.43 -19.23
C SER A 17 -1.14 35.43 -18.80
N GLU A 18 -1.46 36.27 -17.82
CA GLU A 18 -0.51 37.17 -17.14
C GLU A 18 0.01 36.51 -15.85
N GLU A 19 1.24 36.84 -15.46
CA GLU A 19 1.88 36.37 -14.22
C GLU A 19 2.08 37.53 -13.23
N PHE A 20 1.93 37.24 -11.94
CA PHE A 20 2.02 38.20 -10.84
C PHE A 20 2.90 37.70 -9.70
N GLU A 21 3.65 38.62 -9.08
CA GLU A 21 4.53 38.35 -7.93
C GLU A 21 4.14 39.19 -6.70
N LYS A 22 4.88 39.05 -5.59
CA LYS A 22 4.55 39.75 -4.33
C LYS A 22 4.51 41.28 -4.47
N GLY A 23 5.34 41.83 -5.36
CA GLY A 23 5.44 43.26 -5.64
C GLY A 23 4.35 43.79 -6.58
N SER A 24 3.52 42.91 -7.15
CA SER A 24 2.51 43.27 -8.14
C SER A 24 1.28 43.97 -7.56
N LEU A 25 1.08 43.95 -6.23
CA LEU A 25 -0.09 44.52 -5.56
C LEU A 25 0.31 45.66 -4.62
N CYS A 26 -0.25 46.84 -4.88
CA CYS A 26 -0.14 47.99 -3.98
C CYS A 26 -1.53 48.60 -3.72
N ILE A 27 -1.71 49.18 -2.55
CA ILE A 27 -2.98 49.79 -2.12
C ILE A 27 -2.72 51.15 -1.49
N GLY A 28 -3.51 52.14 -1.90
CA GLY A 28 -3.50 53.46 -1.29
C GLY A 28 -4.31 54.48 -2.07
N ASN A 29 -4.40 55.70 -1.54
CA ASN A 29 -5.07 56.82 -2.18
C ASN A 29 -4.19 57.44 -3.28
N VAL A 30 -4.07 56.75 -4.42
CA VAL A 30 -3.13 57.08 -5.50
C VAL A 30 -3.54 58.29 -6.36
N ASP A 31 -4.82 58.59 -6.45
CA ASP A 31 -5.39 59.75 -7.16
C ASP A 31 -5.53 60.99 -6.25
N ASN A 32 -5.09 60.90 -4.99
CA ASN A 32 -5.13 61.98 -3.99
C ASN A 32 -6.53 62.58 -3.79
N GLU A 33 -7.57 61.77 -3.98
CA GLU A 33 -8.95 62.20 -3.78
C GLU A 33 -9.14 62.69 -2.34
N ARG A 34 -9.71 63.88 -2.18
CA ARG A 34 -10.04 64.44 -0.86
C ARG A 34 -11.45 63.99 -0.52
N GLY A 35 -11.60 63.17 0.51
CA GLY A 35 -12.93 62.77 0.98
C GLY A 35 -13.68 63.94 1.61
N ASP A 36 -15.00 63.94 1.48
CA ASP A 36 -15.87 64.76 2.33
C ASP A 36 -15.64 64.40 3.80
N SER A 37 -15.72 65.39 4.69
CA SER A 37 -15.49 65.25 6.14
C SER A 37 -16.23 64.03 6.72
N GLY A 38 -15.53 62.88 6.83
CA GLY A 38 -16.09 61.60 7.29
C GLY A 38 -15.86 60.40 6.37
N SER A 39 -15.47 60.58 5.10
CA SER A 39 -15.15 59.45 4.20
C SER A 39 -13.80 58.81 4.57
N CYS A 40 -13.86 57.58 5.05
CA CYS A 40 -12.70 56.86 5.62
C CYS A 40 -12.17 55.72 4.74
N CYS A 41 -12.61 55.64 3.48
CA CYS A 41 -12.30 54.54 2.56
C CYS A 41 -12.00 55.08 1.14
N LEU A 42 -10.81 55.67 0.99
CA LEU A 42 -10.37 56.32 -0.27
C LEU A 42 -9.27 55.51 -0.98
N ASP A 43 -8.99 54.29 -0.52
CA ASP A 43 -7.93 53.47 -1.10
C ASP A 43 -8.37 52.88 -2.44
N LYS A 44 -7.42 52.79 -3.37
CA LYS A 44 -7.57 52.12 -4.68
C LYS A 44 -6.61 50.94 -4.73
N ILE A 45 -6.99 49.93 -5.51
CA ILE A 45 -6.15 48.75 -5.74
C ILE A 45 -5.35 49.00 -7.00
N VAL A 46 -4.02 48.93 -6.91
CA VAL A 46 -3.12 49.05 -8.05
C VAL A 46 -2.46 47.69 -8.28
N VAL A 47 -2.60 47.17 -9.50
CA VAL A 47 -2.05 45.88 -9.92
C VAL A 47 -1.11 46.07 -11.09
N GLY A 48 0.07 45.47 -11.02
CA GLY A 48 1.07 45.46 -12.08
C GLY A 48 1.48 44.04 -12.45
N SER A 49 1.38 43.70 -13.73
CA SER A 49 1.80 42.39 -14.25
C SER A 49 3.25 42.38 -14.70
N LEU A 50 3.88 41.20 -14.68
CA LEU A 50 5.15 40.95 -15.35
C LEU A 50 5.08 41.12 -16.88
N SER A 51 3.87 41.17 -17.47
CA SER A 51 3.66 41.55 -18.87
C SER A 51 3.82 43.06 -19.14
N GLY A 52 3.90 43.89 -18.10
CA GLY A 52 3.96 45.35 -18.19
C GLY A 52 2.59 46.04 -18.14
N MET A 53 1.50 45.29 -17.92
CA MET A 53 0.16 45.86 -17.76
C MET A 53 -0.05 46.45 -16.36
N LEU A 54 -0.42 47.73 -16.29
CA LEU A 54 -0.79 48.44 -15.07
C LEU A 54 -2.30 48.68 -15.02
N ARG A 55 -2.94 48.29 -13.92
CA ARG A 55 -4.39 48.45 -13.70
C ARG A 55 -4.67 49.12 -12.36
N ILE A 56 -5.63 50.04 -12.34
CA ILE A 56 -6.10 50.70 -11.12
C ILE A 56 -7.59 50.45 -10.96
N TYR A 57 -7.98 49.85 -9.85
CA TYR A 57 -9.37 49.56 -9.52
C TYR A 57 -9.86 50.41 -8.34
N LYS A 58 -11.10 50.88 -8.43
CA LYS A 58 -11.88 51.48 -7.35
C LYS A 58 -13.19 50.69 -7.20
N PRO A 59 -13.17 49.56 -6.47
CA PRO A 59 -14.38 48.78 -6.21
C PRO A 59 -15.41 49.59 -5.43
N GLN A 60 -16.62 49.75 -5.97
CA GLN A 60 -17.71 50.51 -5.31
C GLN A 60 -18.89 49.65 -4.85
N LYS A 61 -19.16 48.53 -5.52
CA LYS A 61 -20.31 47.65 -5.26
C LYS A 61 -19.87 46.21 -5.01
N ASN A 62 -20.78 45.40 -4.47
CA ASN A 62 -20.60 43.95 -4.44
C ASN A 62 -20.73 43.42 -5.88
N ASN A 63 -19.72 42.66 -6.33
CA ASN A 63 -19.45 42.25 -7.72
C ASN A 63 -18.75 43.29 -8.60
N TYR A 64 -17.97 42.76 -9.55
CA TYR A 64 -17.22 43.55 -10.53
C TYR A 64 -18.13 44.21 -11.57
N TYR A 65 -17.93 45.51 -11.76
CA TYR A 65 -18.48 46.27 -12.88
C TYR A 65 -17.33 46.90 -13.68
N PRO A 66 -17.47 47.06 -15.01
CA PRO A 66 -16.44 47.72 -15.83
C PRO A 66 -16.04 49.12 -15.34
N THR A 67 -16.95 49.82 -14.66
CA THR A 67 -16.71 51.14 -14.04
C THR A 67 -15.76 51.09 -12.84
N ASP A 68 -15.50 49.92 -12.26
CA ASP A 68 -14.56 49.76 -11.16
C ASP A 68 -13.10 49.88 -11.65
N LEU A 69 -12.84 49.66 -12.94
CA LEU A 69 -11.52 49.87 -13.56
C LEU A 69 -11.37 51.35 -13.93
N LEU A 70 -10.49 52.06 -13.22
CA LEU A 70 -10.23 53.49 -13.46
C LEU A 70 -9.25 53.71 -14.62
N LEU A 71 -8.22 52.88 -14.68
CA LEU A 71 -7.12 53.01 -15.63
C LEU A 71 -6.57 51.63 -15.95
N GLU A 72 -6.34 51.37 -17.23
CA GLU A 72 -5.54 50.26 -17.73
C GLU A 72 -4.54 50.79 -18.75
N LYS A 73 -3.25 50.53 -18.55
CA LYS A 73 -2.17 51.01 -19.42
C LYS A 73 -1.05 50.00 -19.54
N GLN A 74 -0.67 49.68 -20.78
CA GLN A 74 0.53 48.92 -21.10
C GLN A 74 1.78 49.80 -20.97
N LEU A 75 2.74 49.38 -20.15
CA LEU A 75 4.06 49.96 -20.06
C LEU A 75 5.05 49.21 -20.97
N GLU A 76 6.21 49.82 -21.20
CA GLU A 76 7.23 49.31 -22.14
C GLU A 76 7.98 48.07 -21.64
N ALA A 77 7.90 47.75 -20.34
CA ALA A 77 8.66 46.68 -19.72
C ALA A 77 7.88 46.03 -18.56
N PRO A 78 8.29 44.81 -18.11
CA PRO A 78 7.72 44.12 -16.96
C PRO A 78 7.70 44.99 -15.69
N ILE A 79 6.61 44.91 -14.93
CA ILE A 79 6.49 45.60 -13.63
C ILE A 79 6.92 44.62 -12.53
N LEU A 80 8.06 44.88 -11.90
CA LEU A 80 8.61 44.02 -10.83
C LEU A 80 7.99 44.34 -9.46
N GLN A 81 7.81 45.63 -9.17
CA GLN A 81 7.25 46.08 -7.90
C GLN A 81 6.55 47.44 -8.04
N LEU A 82 5.44 47.59 -7.32
CA LEU A 82 4.66 48.82 -7.22
C LEU A 82 4.60 49.30 -5.78
N GLU A 83 4.81 50.60 -5.56
CA GLU A 83 4.56 51.23 -4.26
C GLU A 83 3.94 52.61 -4.41
N ILE A 84 3.15 53.01 -3.42
CA ILE A 84 2.54 54.35 -3.34
C ILE A 84 3.21 55.10 -2.21
N GLY A 85 3.85 56.22 -2.53
CA GLY A 85 4.60 57.01 -1.56
C GLY A 85 4.78 58.46 -1.97
N LYS A 86 5.46 59.26 -1.14
CA LYS A 86 5.71 60.69 -1.36
C LYS A 86 6.96 60.91 -2.19
N PHE A 87 6.91 60.48 -3.45
CA PHE A 87 8.05 60.51 -4.36
C PHE A 87 8.21 61.84 -5.13
N ILE A 88 7.25 62.77 -5.00
CA ILE A 88 7.27 64.05 -5.72
C ILE A 88 8.05 65.11 -4.93
N PRO A 89 9.05 65.78 -5.54
CA PRO A 89 9.74 66.91 -4.93
C PRO A 89 8.79 68.03 -4.54
N ASN A 90 8.92 68.50 -3.30
CA ASN A 90 8.15 69.63 -2.75
C ASN A 90 6.61 69.45 -2.70
N SER A 91 6.08 68.27 -3.02
CA SER A 91 4.68 67.91 -2.77
C SER A 91 4.59 66.83 -1.67
N ARG A 92 3.43 66.78 -1.01
CA ARG A 92 3.07 65.70 -0.06
C ARG A 92 2.06 64.73 -0.64
N ASP A 93 1.72 64.92 -1.91
CA ASP A 93 0.81 64.05 -2.65
C ASP A 93 1.45 62.68 -2.87
N ASN A 94 0.61 61.65 -2.87
CA ASN A 94 1.01 60.31 -3.19
C ASN A 94 1.29 60.21 -4.70
N ALA A 95 2.36 59.52 -5.05
CA ALA A 95 2.69 59.13 -6.40
C ALA A 95 2.91 57.62 -6.48
N LEU A 96 2.70 57.07 -7.67
CA LEU A 96 2.93 55.66 -7.95
C LEU A 96 4.38 55.47 -8.42
N GLY A 97 5.17 54.76 -7.63
CA GLY A 97 6.49 54.28 -8.00
C GLY A 97 6.39 52.92 -8.69
N VAL A 98 6.92 52.83 -9.91
CA VAL A 98 6.92 51.61 -10.72
C VAL A 98 8.35 51.18 -10.99
N LEU A 99 8.74 50.02 -10.45
CA LEU A 99 10.04 49.41 -10.73
C LEU A 99 9.94 48.47 -11.94
N MET A 100 10.77 48.73 -12.94
CA MET A 100 11.02 47.89 -14.11
C MET A 100 12.48 47.41 -14.08
N PRO A 101 12.86 46.37 -14.86
CA PRO A 101 14.18 45.75 -14.78
C PRO A 101 15.38 46.70 -14.88
N LYS A 102 15.28 47.79 -15.64
CA LYS A 102 16.35 48.79 -15.81
C LYS A 102 15.88 50.23 -15.61
N LYS A 103 14.70 50.44 -15.03
CA LYS A 103 14.09 51.76 -14.94
C LYS A 103 13.20 51.85 -13.71
N PHE A 104 13.27 52.96 -13.01
CA PHE A 104 12.31 53.30 -11.98
C PHE A 104 11.55 54.55 -12.42
N ALA A 105 10.23 54.45 -12.56
CA ALA A 105 9.40 55.54 -13.04
C ALA A 105 8.40 55.96 -11.97
N VAL A 106 8.22 57.27 -11.83
CA VAL A 106 7.23 57.84 -10.91
C VAL A 106 6.11 58.47 -11.71
N TYR A 107 4.90 58.01 -11.45
CA TYR A 107 3.69 58.45 -12.14
C TYR A 107 2.72 59.15 -11.20
N THR A 108 2.00 60.13 -11.76
CA THR A 108 0.83 60.75 -11.14
C THR A 108 -0.42 60.38 -11.92
N ILE A 109 -1.54 60.21 -11.22
CA ILE A 109 -2.83 59.95 -11.84
C ILE A 109 -3.61 61.26 -11.87
N VAL A 110 -4.01 61.68 -13.07
CA VAL A 110 -4.74 62.94 -13.29
C VAL A 110 -6.13 62.61 -13.85
N LYS A 111 -7.16 63.24 -13.29
CA LYS A 111 -8.53 63.19 -13.85
C LYS A 111 -8.62 64.07 -15.09
N GLN A 112 -9.05 63.51 -16.22
CA GLN A 112 -9.34 64.25 -17.44
C GLN A 112 -10.76 64.81 -17.36
N THR A 113 -10.89 66.13 -17.18
CA THR A 113 -12.15 66.84 -17.42
C THR A 113 -12.28 67.13 -18.91
N SER A 114 -13.40 66.77 -19.51
CA SER A 114 -13.71 67.13 -20.90
C SER A 114 -14.01 68.63 -21.00
N ASP A 115 -13.29 69.35 -21.86
CA ASP A 115 -13.43 70.81 -22.08
C ASP A 115 -14.70 71.19 -22.87
N TYR A 116 -15.81 70.45 -22.73
CA TYR A 116 -17.09 70.84 -23.30
C TYR A 116 -18.00 71.43 -22.22
N SER A 117 -17.95 72.77 -22.11
CA SER A 117 -18.99 73.56 -21.46
C SER A 117 -20.30 73.46 -22.25
N SER A 118 -21.17 72.53 -21.89
CA SER A 118 -22.59 72.60 -22.21
C SER A 118 -23.41 72.21 -20.99
N GLU A 119 -24.28 73.13 -20.55
CA GLU A 119 -25.12 73.10 -19.35
C GLU A 119 -26.23 72.04 -19.38
N GLN A 120 -25.90 70.78 -19.67
CA GLN A 120 -26.78 69.64 -19.47
C GLN A 120 -26.00 68.55 -18.74
N GLN A 121 -26.33 68.36 -17.46
CA GLN A 121 -25.81 67.26 -16.64
C GLN A 121 -26.35 65.94 -17.17
N ASP A 122 -25.63 65.31 -18.09
CA ASP A 122 -25.71 63.87 -18.29
C ASP A 122 -24.95 63.19 -17.13
N SER A 123 -25.69 62.51 -16.26
CA SER A 123 -25.19 61.78 -15.10
C SER A 123 -24.38 60.51 -15.44
N ASN A 124 -24.01 60.32 -16.71
CA ASN A 124 -23.27 59.18 -17.26
C ASN A 124 -22.03 59.59 -18.08
N ALA A 125 -21.47 60.79 -17.88
CA ALA A 125 -20.16 61.12 -18.44
C ALA A 125 -19.05 60.29 -17.75
N MET A 126 -18.37 59.43 -18.50
CA MET A 126 -17.29 58.58 -17.99
C MET A 126 -16.08 59.44 -17.59
N GLU A 127 -15.76 59.50 -16.29
CA GLU A 127 -14.56 60.17 -15.79
C GLU A 127 -13.31 59.46 -16.34
N GLY A 128 -12.56 60.10 -17.24
CA GLY A 128 -11.31 59.56 -17.75
C GLY A 128 -10.16 59.79 -16.77
N TYR A 129 -9.35 58.76 -16.50
CA TYR A 129 -8.10 58.89 -15.74
C TYR A 129 -6.90 58.71 -16.66
N ALA A 130 -5.88 59.55 -16.51
CA ALA A 130 -4.64 59.47 -17.28
C ALA A 130 -3.43 59.24 -16.38
N LEU A 131 -2.55 58.34 -16.80
CA LEU A 131 -1.26 58.11 -16.15
C LEU A 131 -0.20 59.03 -16.75
N GLN A 132 0.24 60.03 -15.99
CA GLN A 132 1.26 60.99 -16.37
C GLN A 132 2.61 60.63 -15.73
N LEU A 133 3.65 60.54 -16.55
CA LEU A 133 5.03 60.35 -16.07
C LEU A 133 5.54 61.68 -15.48
N TYR A 134 6.05 61.64 -14.25
CA TYR A 134 6.61 62.81 -13.58
C TYR A 134 8.14 62.86 -13.73
N TYR A 135 8.85 61.79 -13.38
CA TYR A 135 10.26 61.57 -13.73
C TYR A 135 10.57 60.07 -13.83
N GLU A 136 11.74 59.77 -14.38
CA GLU A 136 12.28 58.42 -14.43
C GLU A 136 13.78 58.39 -14.13
N HIS A 137 14.21 57.30 -13.50
CA HIS A 137 15.61 56.96 -13.28
C HIS A 137 16.00 55.78 -14.15
N THR A 138 17.03 55.96 -14.98
CA THR A 138 17.65 54.85 -15.72
C THR A 138 18.62 54.09 -14.82
N LEU A 139 18.47 52.78 -14.74
CA LEU A 139 19.27 51.92 -13.87
C LEU A 139 20.33 51.19 -14.69
N GLN A 140 21.57 51.22 -14.22
CA GLN A 140 22.70 50.60 -14.92
C GLN A 140 22.66 49.07 -14.83
N ARG A 141 22.01 48.53 -13.80
CA ARG A 141 21.95 47.10 -13.48
C ARG A 141 20.51 46.62 -13.45
N LEU A 142 20.35 45.30 -13.54
CA LEU A 142 19.05 44.66 -13.38
C LEU A 142 18.60 44.76 -11.92
N SER A 143 17.43 45.34 -11.71
CA SER A 143 16.80 45.49 -10.39
C SER A 143 16.04 44.25 -9.98
N TYR A 144 16.02 43.98 -8.68
CA TYR A 144 15.27 42.89 -8.06
C TYR A 144 14.04 43.43 -7.32
N ASN A 145 14.25 44.29 -6.33
CA ASN A 145 13.19 44.95 -5.56
C ASN A 145 13.63 46.37 -5.16
N PHE A 146 12.74 47.12 -4.51
CA PHE A 146 13.07 48.37 -3.86
C PHE A 146 12.31 48.54 -2.54
N CYS A 147 12.83 49.41 -1.69
CA CYS A 147 12.11 49.90 -0.53
C CYS A 147 12.16 51.43 -0.50
N TYR A 148 11.23 52.02 0.26
CA TYR A 148 11.14 53.47 0.37
C TYR A 148 10.88 53.91 1.81
N GLY A 149 11.15 55.19 2.06
CA GLY A 149 10.78 55.83 3.32
C GLY A 149 11.60 57.08 3.60
N PRO A 150 11.40 57.70 4.76
CA PRO A 150 12.11 58.90 5.16
C PRO A 150 13.52 58.56 5.66
N PHE A 151 14.43 58.19 4.75
CA PHE A 151 15.82 57.85 5.10
C PHE A 151 16.51 59.04 5.79
N GLY A 152 17.22 58.81 6.89
CA GLY A 152 17.83 59.88 7.68
C GLY A 152 16.84 60.79 8.40
N GLY A 153 15.55 60.42 8.48
CA GLY A 153 14.52 61.19 9.17
C GLY A 153 13.91 62.34 8.35
N ALA A 154 13.96 62.27 7.01
CA ALA A 154 13.36 63.27 6.13
C ALA A 154 11.86 63.50 6.44
N TYR A 155 11.46 64.76 6.66
CA TYR A 155 10.08 65.06 7.02
C TYR A 155 9.20 65.20 5.78
N GLY A 156 8.19 64.33 5.68
CA GLY A 156 7.14 64.43 4.66
C GLY A 156 7.59 64.07 3.24
N LYS A 157 8.76 63.43 3.09
CA LYS A 157 9.31 62.95 1.82
C LYS A 157 9.71 61.49 1.96
N ASP A 158 9.52 60.73 0.90
CA ASP A 158 10.00 59.35 0.83
C ASP A 158 11.12 59.26 -0.22
N TYR A 159 12.25 58.72 0.22
CA TYR A 159 13.40 58.40 -0.62
C TYR A 159 13.36 56.92 -1.01
N ILE A 160 14.09 56.57 -2.06
CA ILE A 160 13.98 55.27 -2.73
C ILE A 160 15.34 54.57 -2.67
N CYS A 161 15.32 53.30 -2.28
CA CYS A 161 16.48 52.42 -2.30
C CYS A 161 16.18 51.21 -3.18
N ILE A 162 16.92 51.06 -4.27
CA ILE A 162 16.73 49.96 -5.24
C ILE A 162 17.84 48.94 -5.07
N GLN A 163 17.45 47.67 -4.90
CA GLN A 163 18.36 46.54 -4.88
C GLN A 163 18.53 45.96 -6.28
N SER A 164 19.77 45.77 -6.72
CA SER A 164 20.08 45.01 -7.93
C SER A 164 20.20 43.51 -7.65
N PHE A 165 20.04 42.70 -8.70
CA PHE A 165 20.23 41.25 -8.63
C PHE A 165 21.60 40.82 -8.10
N ASP A 166 22.62 41.65 -8.32
CA ASP A 166 23.99 41.36 -7.92
C ASP A 166 24.36 41.96 -6.55
N GLY A 167 23.39 42.46 -5.79
CA GLY A 167 23.56 42.90 -4.41
C GLY A 167 24.04 44.34 -4.23
N GLN A 168 23.80 45.22 -5.21
CA GLN A 168 24.05 46.66 -5.10
C GLN A 168 22.78 47.38 -4.63
N LEU A 169 22.91 48.28 -3.65
CA LEU A 169 21.87 49.20 -3.22
C LEU A 169 22.13 50.57 -3.85
N SER A 170 21.14 51.10 -4.56
CA SER A 170 21.18 52.44 -5.19
C SER A 170 20.17 53.36 -4.53
N PHE A 171 20.62 54.52 -4.06
CA PHE A 171 19.81 55.47 -3.29
C PHE A 171 19.44 56.69 -4.13
N PHE A 172 18.18 57.10 -4.03
CA PHE A 172 17.60 58.23 -4.74
C PHE A 172 16.80 59.10 -3.77
N GLU A 173 17.15 60.38 -3.70
CA GLU A 173 16.35 61.41 -3.05
C GLU A 173 15.34 61.94 -4.07
N GLN A 174 14.21 61.24 -4.19
CA GLN A 174 13.15 61.54 -5.16
C GLN A 174 13.69 61.56 -6.61
N ASP A 175 13.77 62.71 -7.26
CA ASP A 175 14.25 62.89 -8.63
C ASP A 175 15.79 62.97 -8.75
N HIS A 176 16.52 62.88 -7.64
CA HIS A 176 17.98 62.97 -7.62
C HIS A 176 18.65 61.67 -7.15
N PHE A 177 19.60 61.14 -7.94
CA PHE A 177 20.47 60.04 -7.50
C PHE A 177 21.49 60.54 -6.48
N THR A 178 21.67 59.83 -5.36
CA THR A 178 22.63 60.23 -4.32
C THR A 178 23.90 59.38 -4.33
N PHE A 179 23.79 58.08 -4.09
CA PHE A 179 24.94 57.18 -4.05
C PHE A 179 24.52 55.70 -4.21
N GLN A 180 25.50 54.81 -4.36
CA GLN A 180 25.28 53.36 -4.46
C GLN A 180 26.34 52.57 -3.68
N ARG A 181 25.97 51.41 -3.10
CA ARG A 181 26.87 50.55 -2.30
C ARG A 181 26.64 49.07 -2.58
N PHE A 182 27.72 48.31 -2.66
CA PHE A 182 27.65 46.84 -2.70
C PHE A 182 27.55 46.25 -1.31
N LEU A 183 26.63 45.30 -1.13
CA LEU A 183 26.59 44.44 0.05
C LEU A 183 27.69 43.37 -0.04
N SER A 184 28.30 43.03 1.09
CA SER A 184 29.48 42.14 1.13
C SER A 184 29.15 40.65 0.91
N THR A 185 27.90 40.25 1.09
CA THR A 185 27.46 38.86 1.35
C THR A 185 26.24 38.45 0.50
N SER A 186 26.01 39.08 -0.66
CA SER A 186 24.87 38.75 -1.54
C SER A 186 25.32 37.95 -2.77
N LEU A 187 25.05 36.65 -2.76
CA LEU A 187 25.09 35.79 -3.96
C LEU A 187 23.75 35.85 -4.70
N ILE A 188 22.66 35.79 -3.94
CA ILE A 188 21.27 35.94 -4.38
C ILE A 188 20.67 37.13 -3.60
N PRO A 189 19.84 37.98 -4.22
CA PRO A 189 19.20 39.09 -3.52
C PRO A 189 18.06 38.59 -2.63
N GLY A 190 18.06 38.99 -1.36
CA GLY A 190 16.97 38.71 -0.42
C GLY A 190 15.91 39.82 -0.37
N PRO A 191 14.87 39.67 0.46
CA PRO A 191 13.96 40.77 0.80
C PRO A 191 14.73 41.97 1.38
N LEU A 192 14.23 43.18 1.09
CA LEU A 192 14.81 44.44 1.56
C LEU A 192 13.71 45.34 2.12
N ILE A 193 13.89 45.81 3.35
CA ILE A 193 12.96 46.75 3.99
C ILE A 193 13.72 47.82 4.78
N TYR A 194 13.14 49.02 4.87
CA TYR A 194 13.67 50.11 5.67
C TYR A 194 12.89 50.23 6.98
N SER A 195 13.59 50.24 8.12
CA SER A 195 13.00 50.53 9.42
C SER A 195 13.22 51.99 9.80
N ARG A 196 12.12 52.71 10.02
CA ARG A 196 12.12 54.11 10.42
C ARG A 196 12.62 54.33 11.85
N SER A 197 12.35 53.42 12.79
CA SER A 197 12.76 53.62 14.20
C SER A 197 14.28 53.50 14.36
N MET A 198 14.91 52.63 13.56
CA MET A 198 16.35 52.38 13.58
C MET A 198 17.15 53.17 12.55
N ASP A 199 16.49 53.86 11.61
CA ASP A 199 17.10 54.47 10.42
C ASP A 199 18.05 53.47 9.71
N SER A 200 17.56 52.24 9.49
CA SER A 200 18.37 51.11 9.03
C SER A 200 17.65 50.27 7.97
N PHE A 201 18.43 49.80 7.00
CA PHE A 201 18.01 48.83 5.98
C PHE A 201 18.24 47.43 6.49
N ILE A 202 17.21 46.60 6.42
CA ILE A 202 17.26 45.21 6.84
C ILE A 202 17.12 44.35 5.59
N THR A 203 18.00 43.37 5.48
CA THR A 203 17.97 42.42 4.37
C THR A 203 18.41 41.04 4.84
N PHE A 204 18.24 40.05 3.98
CA PHE A 204 18.63 38.68 4.21
C PHE A 204 19.70 38.27 3.18
N ASN A 205 20.76 37.62 3.67
CA ASN A 205 21.92 37.23 2.87
C ASN A 205 21.91 35.72 2.56
N SER A 206 22.77 35.29 1.62
CA SER A 206 22.88 33.88 1.22
C SER A 206 23.63 32.99 2.25
N SER A 207 24.03 33.54 3.39
CA SER A 207 24.60 32.81 4.53
C SER A 207 23.55 32.49 5.60
N MET A 208 22.26 32.65 5.28
CA MET A 208 21.11 32.49 6.18
C MET A 208 21.10 33.49 7.33
N GLU A 209 21.59 34.71 7.09
CA GLU A 209 21.66 35.77 8.09
C GLU A 209 20.78 36.96 7.71
N VAL A 210 20.03 37.46 8.70
CA VAL A 210 19.38 38.77 8.63
C VAL A 210 20.41 39.82 9.06
N GLU A 211 20.64 40.81 8.22
CA GLU A 211 21.64 41.87 8.41
C GLU A 211 20.96 43.24 8.44
N ALA A 212 21.45 44.15 9.29
CA ALA A 212 20.98 45.53 9.34
C ALA A 212 22.09 46.55 9.03
N TYR A 213 21.79 47.52 8.16
CA TYR A 213 22.71 48.57 7.72
C TYR A 213 22.13 49.95 8.00
N LYS A 214 22.73 50.71 8.92
CA LYS A 214 22.33 52.09 9.18
C LYS A 214 22.52 52.98 7.95
N TYR A 215 21.55 53.84 7.66
CA TYR A 215 21.59 54.75 6.50
C TYR A 215 22.85 55.64 6.51
N GLN A 216 23.16 56.25 7.66
CA GLN A 216 24.34 57.11 7.80
C GLN A 216 25.66 56.37 7.52
N MET A 217 25.75 55.09 7.88
CA MET A 217 26.94 54.26 7.62
C MET A 217 27.09 53.96 6.13
N LEU A 218 25.97 53.71 5.44
CA LEU A 218 25.95 53.51 4.00
C LEU A 218 26.33 54.80 3.25
N ALA A 219 25.75 55.94 3.64
CA ALA A 219 26.04 57.24 3.05
C ALA A 219 27.50 57.67 3.26
N ALA A 220 28.03 57.53 4.49
CA ALA A 220 29.40 57.94 4.83
C ALA A 220 30.49 56.99 4.31
N SER A 221 30.15 55.74 4.01
CA SER A 221 31.13 54.76 3.53
C SER A 221 31.69 55.16 2.15
N SER A 222 33.02 55.21 1.99
CA SER A 222 33.68 55.45 0.70
C SER A 222 33.74 54.19 -0.18
N GLY A 223 32.72 53.32 -0.08
CA GLY A 223 32.70 51.98 -0.69
C GLY A 223 32.83 52.02 -2.21
N SER A 224 33.51 51.02 -2.78
CA SER A 224 33.77 50.95 -4.22
C SER A 224 32.47 50.82 -5.03
N THR A 225 32.37 51.57 -6.12
CA THR A 225 31.31 51.48 -7.13
C THR A 225 31.45 50.25 -8.05
N GLN A 226 32.49 49.43 -7.86
CA GLN A 226 32.78 48.20 -8.58
C GLN A 226 32.94 47.02 -7.62
N LYS A 227 32.42 45.85 -8.00
CA LYS A 227 32.45 44.59 -7.23
C LYS A 227 33.87 44.05 -6.98
N GLU A 228 34.83 44.43 -7.82
CA GLU A 228 36.19 43.84 -7.86
C GLU A 228 37.31 44.68 -7.22
N ASN A 229 37.02 45.89 -6.71
CA ASN A 229 38.08 46.71 -6.09
C ASN A 229 38.41 46.23 -4.67
N SER A 230 39.47 45.42 -4.55
CA SER A 230 40.02 44.87 -3.30
C SER A 230 40.58 45.91 -2.31
N ASN A 231 40.73 47.17 -2.73
CA ASN A 231 41.33 48.24 -1.91
C ASN A 231 40.32 49.14 -1.18
N GLY A 232 39.01 48.92 -1.36
CA GLY A 232 37.95 49.65 -0.66
C GLY A 232 37.56 48.98 0.67
N LYS A 233 37.28 49.78 1.72
CA LYS A 233 36.66 49.25 2.95
C LYS A 233 35.27 48.69 2.61
N LYS A 234 35.08 47.38 2.76
CA LYS A 234 33.77 46.72 2.61
C LYS A 234 32.78 47.31 3.60
N VAL A 235 31.54 47.52 3.15
CA VAL A 235 30.44 47.93 4.03
C VAL A 235 30.22 46.84 5.06
N LYS A 236 30.19 47.20 6.35
CA LYS A 236 29.96 46.26 7.45
C LYS A 236 28.54 46.42 7.98
N ALA A 237 27.83 45.32 8.16
CA ALA A 237 26.55 45.31 8.84
C ALA A 237 26.70 45.82 10.29
N THR A 238 25.66 46.48 10.78
CA THR A 238 25.54 46.97 12.16
C THR A 238 25.45 45.78 13.12
N TRP A 239 24.62 44.80 12.75
CA TRP A 239 24.50 43.51 13.39
C TRP A 239 24.04 42.49 12.34
N THR A 240 24.25 41.21 12.65
CA THR A 240 23.87 40.05 11.83
C THR A 240 23.29 38.97 12.74
N VAL A 241 22.25 38.28 12.29
CA VAL A 241 21.60 37.18 13.02
C VAL A 241 21.38 36.01 12.09
N ASN A 242 21.99 34.86 12.39
CA ASN A 242 21.75 33.64 11.64
C ASN A 242 20.41 33.02 12.06
N VAL A 243 19.50 32.88 11.10
CA VAL A 243 18.16 32.29 11.29
C VAL A 243 18.09 30.82 10.90
N GLY A 244 19.08 30.29 10.18
CA GLY A 244 19.21 28.87 9.85
C GLY A 244 18.25 28.33 8.78
N GLU A 245 17.44 29.19 8.17
CA GLU A 245 16.58 28.89 7.02
C GLU A 245 16.48 30.10 6.07
N GLU A 246 15.98 29.86 4.85
CA GLU A 246 15.71 30.92 3.87
C GLU A 246 14.54 31.81 4.30
N VAL A 247 14.69 33.13 4.11
CA VAL A 247 13.67 34.13 4.47
C VAL A 247 12.91 34.58 3.23
N TYR A 248 11.61 34.29 3.19
CA TYR A 248 10.71 34.69 2.12
C TYR A 248 10.46 36.20 2.12
N ASP A 249 10.13 36.77 3.28
CA ASP A 249 9.84 38.19 3.41
C ASP A 249 10.19 38.75 4.78
N ILE A 250 10.44 40.06 4.84
CA ILE A 250 10.75 40.78 6.07
C ILE A 250 9.78 41.94 6.22
N VAL A 251 9.06 41.96 7.33
CA VAL A 251 8.15 43.04 7.69
C VAL A 251 8.57 43.68 9.00
N VAL A 252 8.45 45.00 9.09
CA VAL A 252 8.85 45.77 10.27
C VAL A 252 7.64 46.48 10.83
N GLY A 253 7.39 46.32 12.13
CA GLY A 253 6.26 46.97 12.77
C GLY A 253 6.18 46.64 14.26
N ARG A 254 5.06 47.04 14.88
CA ARG A 254 4.82 46.80 16.30
C ARG A 254 3.87 45.62 16.48
N TYR A 255 4.42 44.41 16.45
CA TYR A 255 3.63 43.17 16.54
C TYR A 255 3.52 42.65 17.98
N SER A 256 4.65 42.52 18.67
CA SER A 256 4.70 41.88 19.98
C SER A 256 4.18 42.76 21.11
N GLN A 257 3.53 42.12 22.09
CA GLN A 257 2.91 42.84 23.21
C GLN A 257 3.89 43.58 24.13
N TYR A 258 5.15 43.12 24.21
CA TYR A 258 6.18 43.67 25.09
C TYR A 258 6.80 44.99 24.58
N LEU A 259 6.55 45.37 23.31
CA LEU A 259 7.13 46.58 22.73
C LEU A 259 6.47 47.84 23.30
N SER A 260 7.28 48.85 23.62
CA SER A 260 6.81 50.18 24.06
C SER A 260 6.39 51.06 22.89
N ALA A 261 5.74 52.20 23.17
CA ALA A 261 5.37 53.16 22.12
C ALA A 261 6.62 53.72 21.42
N GLY A 262 6.64 53.65 20.08
CA GLY A 262 7.76 54.09 19.24
C GLY A 262 8.83 53.04 18.95
N GLN A 263 8.78 51.86 19.58
CA GLN A 263 9.64 50.73 19.25
C GLN A 263 9.00 49.89 18.14
N SER A 264 9.85 49.35 17.25
CA SER A 264 9.46 48.34 16.28
C SER A 264 10.25 47.06 16.50
N GLU A 265 9.77 45.97 15.92
CA GLU A 265 10.55 44.76 15.74
C GLU A 265 10.55 44.35 14.28
N ILE A 266 11.44 43.43 13.98
CA ILE A 266 11.67 42.88 12.65
C ILE A 266 11.11 41.48 12.68
N LEU A 267 10.12 41.22 11.82
CA LEU A 267 9.59 39.89 11.60
C LEU A 267 10.18 39.34 10.31
N ALA A 268 11.08 38.38 10.44
CA ALA A 268 11.57 37.61 9.30
C ALA A 268 10.71 36.35 9.15
N VAL A 269 10.01 36.24 8.03
CA VAL A 269 9.19 35.07 7.70
C VAL A 269 10.03 34.15 6.84
N GLY A 270 10.49 33.06 7.45
CA GLY A 270 11.16 31.99 6.71
C GLY A 270 10.19 30.99 6.10
N GLU A 271 10.74 29.95 5.47
CA GLU A 271 9.94 28.88 4.85
C GLU A 271 9.02 28.17 5.85
N ARG A 272 9.44 28.07 7.12
CA ARG A 272 8.70 27.34 8.15
C ARG A 272 8.70 28.02 9.51
N THR A 273 9.38 29.14 9.68
CA THR A 273 9.53 29.79 10.98
C THR A 273 9.35 31.30 10.87
N LEU A 274 8.56 31.86 11.77
CA LEU A 274 8.52 33.31 12.02
C LEU A 274 9.56 33.65 13.09
N PHE A 275 10.53 34.48 12.74
CA PHE A 275 11.51 35.02 13.66
C PHE A 275 11.16 36.47 14.01
N SER A 276 11.02 36.76 15.30
CA SER A 276 10.87 38.12 15.82
C SER A 276 12.22 38.57 16.38
N ILE A 277 12.80 39.59 15.73
CA ILE A 277 14.13 40.12 16.01
C ILE A 277 13.98 41.56 16.51
N LYS A 278 14.59 41.87 17.64
CA LYS A 278 14.60 43.22 18.23
C LYS A 278 15.49 44.16 17.42
N GLU A 279 15.36 45.46 17.70
CA GLU A 279 16.14 46.51 17.01
C GLU A 279 17.67 46.37 17.17
N ASN A 280 18.11 45.73 18.25
CA ASN A 280 19.54 45.46 18.52
C ASN A 280 20.08 44.20 17.83
N GLY A 281 19.26 43.47 17.07
CA GLY A 281 19.64 42.19 16.47
C GLY A 281 19.56 41.00 17.43
N GLU A 282 18.93 41.11 18.59
CA GLU A 282 18.63 39.93 19.41
C GLU A 282 17.36 39.24 18.90
N LEU A 283 17.41 37.92 18.73
CA LEU A 283 16.23 37.12 18.48
C LEU A 283 15.34 37.09 19.74
N ALA A 284 14.17 37.72 19.68
CA ALA A 284 13.22 37.78 20.79
C ALA A 284 12.38 36.50 20.91
N SER A 285 11.85 36.02 19.79
CA SER A 285 11.03 34.81 19.75
C SER A 285 11.08 34.15 18.38
N GLN A 286 10.74 32.86 18.36
CA GLN A 286 10.57 32.07 17.15
C GLN A 286 9.27 31.27 17.23
N MET A 287 8.51 31.23 16.15
CA MET A 287 7.29 30.44 16.04
C MET A 287 7.36 29.59 14.77
N ARG A 288 7.33 28.27 14.94
CA ARG A 288 7.36 27.32 13.82
C ARG A 288 5.95 27.12 13.26
N PHE A 289 5.83 27.19 11.95
CA PHE A 289 4.63 26.88 11.19
C PHE A 289 4.57 25.39 10.82
N ASP A 290 3.36 24.84 10.81
CA ASP A 290 3.05 23.52 10.23
C ASP A 290 2.65 23.63 8.75
N TYR A 291 2.85 24.80 8.13
CA TYR A 291 2.49 25.14 6.76
C TYR A 291 3.55 26.04 6.15
N PHE A 292 3.51 26.20 4.82
CA PHE A 292 4.39 27.12 4.08
C PHE A 292 3.68 28.45 3.84
N PRO A 293 4.26 29.59 4.27
CA PRO A 293 3.75 30.92 3.97
C PRO A 293 3.95 31.23 2.49
N SER A 294 2.98 31.94 1.90
CA SER A 294 2.96 32.36 0.49
C SER A 294 2.87 33.89 0.35
N ALA A 295 2.20 34.56 1.29
CA ALA A 295 2.09 36.01 1.34
C ALA A 295 2.01 36.47 2.79
N VAL A 296 2.55 37.65 3.08
CA VAL A 296 2.66 38.21 4.43
C VAL A 296 2.32 39.69 4.41
N GLU A 297 1.60 40.16 5.43
CA GLU A 297 1.37 41.60 5.65
C GLU A 297 1.21 41.90 7.14
N LEU A 298 1.70 43.07 7.56
CA LEU A 298 1.39 43.66 8.86
C LEU A 298 0.30 44.71 8.72
N TYR A 299 -0.79 44.58 9.49
CA TYR A 299 -1.89 45.54 9.46
C TYR A 299 -2.25 46.04 10.85
N LYS A 300 -2.69 47.30 10.94
CA LYS A 300 -3.01 47.93 12.23
C LYS A 300 -4.36 47.43 12.77
N SER A 301 -4.40 47.13 14.06
CA SER A 301 -5.66 46.81 14.76
C SER A 301 -6.47 48.08 14.97
N GLY A 302 -7.64 48.18 14.34
CA GLY A 302 -8.49 49.38 14.40
C GLY A 302 -9.09 49.71 15.78
N THR A 303 -8.92 48.84 16.77
CA THR A 303 -9.48 48.97 18.13
C THR A 303 -8.46 49.42 19.18
N ASP A 304 -7.16 49.39 18.88
CA ASP A 304 -6.11 49.62 19.88
C ASP A 304 -5.62 51.06 19.91
N GLN A 305 -5.73 51.71 21.08
CA GLN A 305 -5.12 53.03 21.35
C GLN A 305 -3.58 53.03 21.27
N ASN A 306 -2.96 51.84 21.21
CA ASN A 306 -1.50 51.64 21.25
C ASN A 306 -0.84 51.39 19.87
N ASP A 307 -1.58 51.55 18.76
CA ASP A 307 -1.07 51.41 17.39
C ASP A 307 -0.35 50.07 17.14
N ARG A 308 -0.96 48.98 17.63
CA ARG A 308 -0.46 47.60 17.47
C ARG A 308 -0.81 47.03 16.09
N SER A 309 0.10 46.21 15.57
CA SER A 309 -0.05 45.52 14.29
C SER A 309 -0.31 44.04 14.50
N ASN A 310 -1.25 43.49 13.76
CA ASN A 310 -1.46 42.05 13.62
C ASN A 310 -0.78 41.56 12.34
N LEU A 311 -0.48 40.27 12.31
CA LEU A 311 0.17 39.62 11.17
C LEU A 311 -0.86 38.77 10.44
N ILE A 312 -0.99 38.96 9.12
CA ILE A 312 -1.81 38.11 8.26
C ILE A 312 -0.88 37.34 7.32
N ILE A 313 -1.10 36.03 7.23
CA ILE A 313 -0.28 35.12 6.42
C ILE A 313 -1.20 34.31 5.51
N GLY A 314 -0.95 34.36 4.21
CA GLY A 314 -1.49 33.43 3.24
C GLY A 314 -0.64 32.19 3.15
N THR A 315 -1.25 31.01 2.99
CA THR A 315 -0.52 29.75 2.92
C THR A 315 -0.69 29.06 1.56
N HIS A 316 0.29 28.23 1.20
CA HIS A 316 0.17 27.33 0.03
C HIS A 316 -0.96 26.30 0.17
N ASN A 317 -1.50 26.11 1.38
CA ASN A 317 -2.65 25.24 1.65
C ASN A 317 -4.00 25.95 1.43
N LYS A 318 -4.01 27.11 0.76
CA LYS A 318 -5.21 27.92 0.50
C LYS A 318 -5.92 28.31 1.80
N THR A 319 -5.16 28.79 2.78
CA THR A 319 -5.72 29.34 4.02
C THR A 319 -5.09 30.70 4.33
N VAL A 320 -5.87 31.58 4.96
CA VAL A 320 -5.38 32.78 5.64
C VAL A 320 -5.29 32.49 7.13
N MET A 321 -4.15 32.84 7.72
CA MET A 321 -3.88 32.76 9.15
C MET A 321 -3.67 34.18 9.69
N ILE A 322 -4.43 34.56 10.71
CA ILE A 322 -4.33 35.88 11.36
C ILE A 322 -3.76 35.67 12.76
N TYR A 323 -2.62 36.29 13.02
CA TYR A 323 -1.91 36.25 14.29
C TYR A 323 -1.99 37.60 15.00
N SER A 324 -2.29 37.56 16.30
CA SER A 324 -2.19 38.69 17.19
C SER A 324 -1.25 38.29 18.31
N ASP A 325 0.00 38.79 18.27
CA ASP A 325 1.12 38.19 19.00
C ASP A 325 1.32 36.71 18.54
N PRO A 326 2.12 35.82 19.17
CA PRO A 326 2.32 34.46 18.67
C PRO A 326 1.06 33.56 18.79
N LYS A 327 -0.12 34.15 19.05
CA LYS A 327 -1.40 33.46 19.13
C LYS A 327 -2.16 33.59 17.82
N LEU A 328 -2.56 32.45 17.26
CA LEU A 328 -3.49 32.41 16.14
C LEU A 328 -4.87 32.93 16.60
N ALA A 329 -5.28 34.07 16.05
CA ALA A 329 -6.55 34.72 16.35
C ALA A 329 -7.69 34.21 15.44
N TRP A 330 -7.38 33.96 14.16
CA TRP A 330 -8.36 33.46 13.20
C TRP A 330 -7.69 32.67 12.08
N ALA A 331 -8.41 31.68 11.54
CA ALA A 331 -8.01 30.94 10.34
C ALA A 331 -9.22 30.79 9.41
N ALA A 332 -9.00 30.99 8.11
CA ALA A 332 -10.06 30.87 7.11
C ALA A 332 -9.56 30.25 5.81
N GLY A 333 -10.36 29.38 5.20
CA GLY A 333 -10.06 28.80 3.88
C GLY A 333 -10.25 29.82 2.74
N MET A 334 -9.38 29.74 1.75
CA MET A 334 -9.33 30.55 0.52
C MET A 334 -9.69 29.71 -0.71
N THR A 335 -9.93 30.39 -1.83
CA THR A 335 -10.21 29.77 -3.14
C THR A 335 -8.92 29.47 -3.93
N SER A 336 -7.95 30.39 -3.90
CA SER A 336 -6.62 30.25 -4.52
C SER A 336 -5.47 30.53 -3.55
N ILE A 337 -4.24 30.30 -4.00
CA ILE A 337 -3.01 30.57 -3.23
C ILE A 337 -2.59 32.02 -3.51
N PRO A 338 -2.56 32.89 -2.49
CA PRO A 338 -2.21 34.29 -2.71
C PRO A 338 -0.70 34.46 -2.82
N VAL A 339 -0.28 35.25 -3.80
CA VAL A 339 1.11 35.72 -3.92
C VAL A 339 1.30 37.06 -3.20
N ALA A 340 0.23 37.87 -3.12
CA ALA A 340 0.20 39.08 -2.31
C ALA A 340 -1.11 39.17 -1.51
N ILE A 341 -1.01 39.65 -0.27
CA ILE A 341 -2.13 39.96 0.62
C ILE A 341 -1.94 41.38 1.15
N ARG A 342 -2.99 42.18 1.14
CA ARG A 342 -3.02 43.50 1.78
C ARG A 342 -4.32 43.70 2.55
N VAL A 343 -4.31 44.55 3.56
CA VAL A 343 -5.51 44.93 4.32
C VAL A 343 -5.81 46.40 4.05
N ALA A 344 -7.01 46.68 3.56
CA ALA A 344 -7.36 47.97 2.97
C ALA A 344 -8.71 48.51 3.45
N ASN A 345 -8.92 49.81 3.26
CA ASN A 345 -10.20 50.47 3.52
C ASN A 345 -10.83 50.91 2.18
N ILE A 346 -11.64 50.03 1.58
CA ILE A 346 -12.17 50.17 0.21
C ILE A 346 -13.70 50.09 0.26
N GLY A 347 -14.38 50.92 -0.55
CA GLY A 347 -15.83 50.81 -0.75
C GLY A 347 -16.67 51.01 0.51
N GLY A 348 -16.19 51.80 1.47
CA GLY A 348 -16.86 52.01 2.76
C GLY A 348 -16.65 50.90 3.79
N VAL A 349 -15.88 49.85 3.46
CA VAL A 349 -15.56 48.74 4.36
C VAL A 349 -14.12 48.90 4.87
N LYS A 350 -13.97 48.96 6.19
CA LYS A 350 -12.65 48.97 6.83
C LYS A 350 -12.11 47.56 7.01
N GLY A 351 -10.81 47.38 6.80
CA GLY A 351 -10.12 46.11 7.05
C GLY A 351 -10.49 44.99 6.08
N ALA A 352 -10.82 45.33 4.83
CA ALA A 352 -11.05 44.35 3.78
C ALA A 352 -9.72 43.69 3.37
N ILE A 353 -9.74 42.37 3.18
CA ILE A 353 -8.54 41.59 2.83
C ILE A 353 -8.48 41.50 1.30
N VAL A 354 -7.49 42.14 0.69
CA VAL A 354 -7.24 42.05 -0.75
C VAL A 354 -6.23 40.95 -1.00
N THR A 355 -6.56 40.04 -1.90
CA THR A 355 -5.71 38.91 -2.28
C THR A 355 -5.50 38.91 -3.78
N LEU A 356 -4.26 38.70 -4.22
CA LEU A 356 -3.89 38.49 -5.61
C LEU A 356 -3.14 37.16 -5.71
N ASP A 357 -3.52 36.31 -6.66
CA ASP A 357 -2.76 35.10 -6.99
C ASP A 357 -1.91 35.26 -8.25
N GLU A 358 -1.12 34.22 -8.54
CA GLU A 358 -0.17 34.18 -9.66
C GLU A 358 -0.86 34.25 -11.03
N GLU A 359 -2.11 33.77 -11.12
CA GLU A 359 -2.91 33.74 -12.36
C GLU A 359 -3.73 35.02 -12.58
N GLY A 360 -3.66 35.98 -11.66
CA GLY A 360 -4.33 37.27 -11.74
C GLY A 360 -5.74 37.31 -11.14
N ASN A 361 -6.18 36.30 -10.39
CA ASN A 361 -7.44 36.40 -9.64
C ASN A 361 -7.26 37.39 -8.48
N LEU A 362 -7.87 38.55 -8.62
CA LEU A 362 -7.89 39.62 -7.65
C LEU A 362 -9.22 39.59 -6.91
N ALA A 363 -9.19 39.50 -5.59
CA ALA A 363 -10.40 39.45 -4.77
C ALA A 363 -10.30 40.37 -3.54
N LEU A 364 -11.40 41.07 -3.29
CA LEU A 364 -11.70 41.76 -2.05
C LEU A 364 -12.51 40.82 -1.17
N ASN A 365 -11.99 40.56 0.02
CA ASN A 365 -12.50 39.53 0.90
C ASN A 365 -12.80 40.02 2.31
N TYR A 366 -13.71 39.31 2.98
CA TYR A 366 -14.03 39.47 4.40
C TYR A 366 -14.13 38.11 5.11
N LEU A 367 -14.03 38.11 6.43
CA LEU A 367 -14.05 36.89 7.24
C LEU A 367 -15.49 36.39 7.43
N GLY A 368 -15.75 35.14 7.03
CA GLY A 368 -17.03 34.49 7.27
C GLY A 368 -17.18 34.04 8.73
N THR A 369 -18.18 34.60 9.42
CA THR A 369 -18.49 34.32 10.85
C THR A 369 -19.81 33.57 11.05
N GLY A 370 -20.55 33.28 9.98
CA GLY A 370 -21.87 32.65 10.06
C GLY A 370 -21.78 31.18 10.44
N ALA A 371 -22.27 30.85 11.65
CA ALA A 371 -22.29 29.50 12.21
C ALA A 371 -22.96 28.48 11.27
N ILE A 372 -22.49 27.23 11.33
CA ILE A 372 -23.04 26.14 10.55
C ILE A 372 -24.32 25.66 11.25
N SER A 373 -25.48 25.94 10.65
CA SER A 373 -26.70 25.19 10.94
C SER A 373 -26.58 23.86 10.22
N ASN A 374 -26.34 22.76 10.94
CA ASN A 374 -26.45 21.39 10.43
C ASN A 374 -27.92 21.02 10.18
N THR A 375 -28.70 21.90 9.56
CA THR A 375 -29.98 21.52 8.97
C THR A 375 -29.65 20.79 7.69
N VAL A 376 -29.89 19.48 7.67
CA VAL A 376 -29.95 18.69 6.43
C VAL A 376 -30.78 19.52 5.45
N PRO A 377 -30.22 19.95 4.29
CA PRO A 377 -31.01 20.67 3.33
C PRO A 377 -32.20 19.77 3.02
N THR A 378 -33.41 20.29 3.24
CA THR A 378 -34.62 19.70 2.68
C THR A 378 -34.42 19.76 1.17
N LEU A 379 -33.78 18.71 0.62
CA LEU A 379 -33.75 18.46 -0.80
C LEU A 379 -35.20 18.54 -1.23
N GLU A 380 -35.53 19.47 -2.13
CA GLU A 380 -36.76 19.38 -2.89
C GLU A 380 -36.87 17.93 -3.35
N ASN A 381 -37.98 17.28 -2.99
CA ASN A 381 -38.20 15.85 -3.14
C ASN A 381 -37.66 15.36 -4.49
N LYS A 382 -36.49 14.71 -4.49
CA LYS A 382 -36.29 13.65 -5.47
C LYS A 382 -37.28 12.58 -5.05
N ASP A 383 -38.43 12.54 -5.71
CA ASP A 383 -39.41 11.49 -5.52
C ASP A 383 -38.70 10.15 -5.68
N VAL A 384 -38.41 9.51 -4.55
CA VAL A 384 -37.86 8.17 -4.52
C VAL A 384 -39.01 7.27 -4.96
N ASP A 385 -38.83 6.57 -6.07
CA ASP A 385 -39.81 5.63 -6.59
C ASP A 385 -39.95 4.42 -5.65
N TYR A 386 -40.84 4.56 -4.68
CA TYR A 386 -41.09 3.55 -3.65
C TYR A 386 -41.67 2.26 -4.23
N GLU A 387 -42.38 2.31 -5.36
CA GLU A 387 -42.93 1.13 -6.02
C GLU A 387 -41.79 0.26 -6.56
N ARG A 388 -40.84 0.86 -7.28
CA ARG A 388 -39.65 0.15 -7.78
C ARG A 388 -38.81 -0.42 -6.64
N LEU A 389 -38.66 0.34 -5.55
CA LEU A 389 -37.93 -0.12 -4.36
C LEU A 389 -38.62 -1.31 -3.68
N GLU A 390 -39.95 -1.29 -3.58
CA GLU A 390 -40.73 -2.37 -2.97
C GLU A 390 -40.72 -3.64 -3.84
N GLU A 391 -40.84 -3.50 -5.16
CA GLU A 391 -40.72 -4.61 -6.10
C GLU A 391 -39.34 -5.28 -6.02
N GLU A 392 -38.27 -4.49 -6.00
CA GLU A 392 -36.90 -5.00 -5.88
C GLU A 392 -36.67 -5.67 -4.51
N THR A 393 -37.19 -5.07 -3.43
CA THR A 393 -37.11 -5.64 -2.09
C THR A 393 -37.85 -6.98 -2.00
N LYS A 394 -39.06 -7.09 -2.57
CA LYS A 394 -39.81 -8.35 -2.63
C LYS A 394 -39.07 -9.41 -3.44
N ARG A 395 -38.49 -9.04 -4.57
CA ARG A 395 -37.66 -9.94 -5.40
C ARG A 395 -36.46 -10.47 -4.63
N LEU A 396 -35.70 -9.60 -3.95
CA LEU A 396 -34.55 -9.99 -3.14
C LEU A 396 -34.94 -10.88 -1.95
N GLN A 397 -36.04 -10.57 -1.25
CA GLN A 397 -36.54 -11.41 -0.16
C GLN A 397 -36.97 -12.81 -0.64
N GLN A 398 -37.55 -12.92 -1.83
CA GLN A 398 -37.85 -14.22 -2.43
C GLN A 398 -36.58 -15.03 -2.71
N ILE A 399 -35.52 -14.39 -3.25
CA ILE A 399 -34.22 -15.03 -3.46
C ILE A 399 -33.67 -15.55 -2.12
N ILE A 400 -33.62 -14.71 -1.08
CA ILE A 400 -33.13 -15.10 0.27
C ILE A 400 -33.91 -16.30 0.84
N ARG A 401 -35.24 -16.31 0.69
CA ARG A 401 -36.09 -17.42 1.17
C ARG A 401 -35.84 -18.71 0.39
N ARG A 402 -35.56 -18.63 -0.92
CA ARG A 402 -35.21 -19.79 -1.75
C ARG A 402 -33.84 -20.37 -1.33
N THR A 403 -32.82 -19.52 -1.13
CA THR A 403 -31.49 -19.98 -0.71
C THR A 403 -31.52 -20.69 0.65
N LYS A 404 -32.32 -20.19 1.60
CA LYS A 404 -32.48 -20.81 2.93
C LYS A 404 -33.19 -22.17 2.90
N ARG A 405 -33.93 -22.51 1.84
CA ARG A 405 -34.63 -23.80 1.69
C ARG A 405 -33.76 -24.91 1.08
N ASN A 406 -32.47 -24.67 0.81
CA ASN A 406 -31.54 -25.62 0.17
C ASN A 406 -32.02 -26.20 -1.18
N GLN A 407 -33.03 -25.61 -1.82
CA GLN A 407 -33.33 -25.84 -3.23
C GLN A 407 -32.33 -25.01 -4.05
N LYS A 408 -31.12 -25.54 -4.21
CA LYS A 408 -30.21 -25.05 -5.26
C LYS A 408 -30.73 -25.61 -6.58
N ASP A 409 -31.28 -24.74 -7.43
CA ASP A 409 -31.36 -25.04 -8.86
C ASP A 409 -29.92 -24.98 -9.39
N GLU A 410 -29.21 -26.11 -9.34
CA GLU A 410 -27.95 -26.22 -10.08
C GLU A 410 -28.28 -26.04 -11.57
N SER A 411 -27.58 -25.12 -12.23
CA SER A 411 -27.74 -24.93 -13.67
C SER A 411 -27.44 -26.24 -14.38
N SER A 412 -28.32 -26.68 -15.29
CA SER A 412 -28.11 -27.87 -16.13
C SER A 412 -26.86 -27.79 -17.01
N GLU A 413 -26.35 -26.58 -17.21
CA GLU A 413 -25.17 -26.28 -18.00
C GLU A 413 -23.91 -26.26 -17.11
N ALA A 414 -22.92 -27.06 -17.49
CA ALA A 414 -21.68 -27.21 -16.76
C ALA A 414 -20.52 -27.54 -17.72
N LEU A 415 -19.31 -27.17 -17.31
CA LEU A 415 -18.09 -27.61 -17.97
C LEU A 415 -17.81 -29.07 -17.58
N VAL A 416 -17.69 -29.93 -18.58
CA VAL A 416 -17.44 -31.36 -18.43
C VAL A 416 -16.01 -31.66 -18.87
N ILE A 417 -15.29 -32.35 -17.99
CA ILE A 417 -13.92 -32.81 -18.23
C ILE A 417 -13.96 -34.34 -18.31
N ARG A 418 -13.40 -34.92 -19.38
CA ARG A 418 -13.20 -36.36 -19.52
C ARG A 418 -11.74 -36.64 -19.78
N ALA A 419 -11.14 -37.53 -18.98
CA ALA A 419 -9.76 -37.96 -19.18
C ALA A 419 -9.73 -39.31 -19.91
N GLN A 420 -8.93 -39.38 -20.97
CA GLN A 420 -8.55 -40.64 -21.61
C GLN A 420 -7.15 -41.02 -21.13
N ILE A 421 -7.08 -42.07 -20.32
CA ILE A 421 -5.83 -42.58 -19.75
C ILE A 421 -5.34 -43.76 -20.60
N PRO A 422 -4.07 -43.73 -21.09
CA PRO A 422 -3.46 -44.89 -21.70
C PRO A 422 -3.30 -46.06 -20.72
N ASN A 423 -3.46 -47.30 -21.19
CA ASN A 423 -3.27 -48.49 -20.34
C ASN A 423 -1.78 -48.78 -20.02
N ALA A 424 -0.86 -48.24 -20.80
CA ALA A 424 0.58 -48.45 -20.66
C ALA A 424 1.33 -47.11 -20.54
N VAL A 425 2.52 -47.17 -19.96
CA VAL A 425 3.48 -46.06 -19.89
C VAL A 425 3.98 -45.73 -21.31
N ASP A 426 4.23 -44.46 -21.60
CA ASP A 426 4.71 -44.03 -22.91
C ASP A 426 6.04 -44.71 -23.26
N PRO A 427 6.28 -45.09 -24.53
CA PRO A 427 7.55 -45.68 -24.94
C PRO A 427 8.72 -44.69 -24.73
N GLU A 428 9.86 -45.21 -24.28
CA GLU A 428 11.09 -44.43 -24.09
C GLU A 428 11.53 -43.83 -25.43
N SER A 429 11.67 -42.51 -25.48
CA SER A 429 11.96 -41.80 -26.72
C SER A 429 13.45 -41.72 -27.06
N PHE A 430 14.36 -41.91 -26.10
CA PHE A 430 15.81 -41.80 -26.31
C PHE A 430 16.63 -42.70 -25.35
N ASN A 431 17.72 -43.29 -25.86
CA ASN A 431 18.70 -44.12 -25.13
C ASN A 431 19.53 -43.32 -24.10
N THR A 432 18.89 -42.71 -23.12
CA THR A 432 19.55 -42.08 -21.97
C THR A 432 19.02 -42.73 -20.70
N SER A 433 19.91 -43.38 -19.95
CA SER A 433 19.63 -44.23 -18.79
C SER A 433 18.98 -43.54 -17.57
N ASN A 434 18.52 -42.30 -17.69
CA ASN A 434 18.01 -41.46 -16.61
C ASN A 434 16.65 -40.78 -16.93
N GLU A 435 15.92 -41.17 -17.97
CA GLU A 435 14.58 -40.61 -18.20
C GLU A 435 13.57 -41.19 -17.20
N ASN A 436 12.88 -40.30 -16.47
CA ASN A 436 11.76 -40.68 -15.62
C ASN A 436 10.60 -41.20 -16.48
N LYS A 437 9.97 -42.31 -16.04
CA LYS A 437 8.77 -42.86 -16.69
C LYS A 437 7.68 -41.79 -16.83
N ARG A 438 6.94 -41.82 -17.93
CA ARG A 438 5.89 -40.83 -18.20
C ARG A 438 4.65 -41.42 -18.85
N VAL A 439 3.50 -40.80 -18.63
CA VAL A 439 2.23 -41.13 -19.29
C VAL A 439 1.62 -39.86 -19.82
N THR A 440 1.26 -39.84 -21.11
CA THR A 440 0.57 -38.70 -21.73
C THR A 440 -0.93 -38.93 -21.77
N ILE A 441 -1.66 -38.11 -21.03
CA ILE A 441 -3.11 -38.20 -20.82
C ILE A 441 -3.80 -37.16 -21.70
N GLN A 442 -4.89 -37.55 -22.37
CA GLN A 442 -5.69 -36.62 -23.16
C GLN A 442 -6.92 -36.18 -22.36
N LEU A 443 -6.99 -34.89 -22.03
CA LEU A 443 -8.15 -34.29 -21.37
C LEU A 443 -9.07 -33.66 -22.42
N TYR A 444 -10.31 -34.13 -22.47
CA TYR A 444 -11.37 -33.58 -23.30
C TYR A 444 -12.22 -32.64 -22.44
N ILE A 445 -12.18 -31.36 -22.77
CA ILE A 445 -12.86 -30.29 -22.03
C ILE A 445 -13.96 -29.72 -22.94
N GLY A 446 -15.21 -29.84 -22.51
CA GLY A 446 -16.38 -29.32 -23.23
C GLY A 446 -17.34 -28.59 -22.30
N TYR A 447 -18.19 -27.73 -22.85
CA TYR A 447 -19.24 -27.03 -22.11
C TYR A 447 -20.61 -27.40 -22.66
N THR A 448 -21.54 -27.79 -21.80
CA THR A 448 -22.87 -28.29 -22.23
C THR A 448 -23.87 -27.20 -22.58
N GLY A 449 -23.58 -25.92 -22.26
CA GLY A 449 -24.44 -24.79 -22.62
C GLY A 449 -24.39 -24.51 -24.12
N ASN A 450 -25.55 -24.40 -24.75
CA ASN A 450 -25.66 -24.16 -26.19
C ASN A 450 -25.45 -22.68 -26.53
N ASN A 451 -24.74 -22.39 -27.63
CA ASN A 451 -24.53 -21.03 -28.17
C ASN A 451 -23.86 -20.05 -27.18
N CYS A 452 -23.06 -20.55 -26.24
CA CYS A 452 -22.31 -19.74 -25.28
C CYS A 452 -20.80 -19.89 -25.51
N VAL A 453 -20.03 -18.84 -25.28
CA VAL A 453 -18.55 -18.88 -25.27
C VAL A 453 -18.09 -18.65 -23.84
N LEU A 454 -17.29 -19.57 -23.32
CA LEU A 454 -16.61 -19.39 -22.04
C LEU A 454 -15.25 -18.73 -22.29
N GLU A 455 -14.92 -17.75 -21.45
CA GLU A 455 -13.64 -17.04 -21.50
C GLU A 455 -12.84 -17.29 -20.22
N ASN A 456 -11.51 -17.24 -20.33
CA ASN A 456 -10.57 -17.28 -19.22
C ASN A 456 -10.73 -18.50 -18.29
N ILE A 457 -10.79 -19.70 -18.87
CA ILE A 457 -10.87 -20.94 -18.10
C ILE A 457 -9.48 -21.30 -17.59
N THR A 458 -9.37 -21.55 -16.28
CA THR A 458 -8.13 -22.01 -15.65
C THR A 458 -8.25 -23.50 -15.33
N VAL A 459 -7.38 -24.33 -15.89
CA VAL A 459 -7.34 -25.76 -15.66
C VAL A 459 -6.12 -26.10 -14.81
N ASN A 460 -6.36 -26.64 -13.62
CA ASN A 460 -5.34 -27.09 -12.69
C ASN A 460 -5.29 -28.62 -12.63
N PHE A 461 -4.12 -29.17 -12.85
CA PHE A 461 -3.82 -30.59 -12.77
C PHE A 461 -3.04 -30.86 -11.48
N HIS A 462 -3.58 -31.71 -10.63
CA HIS A 462 -3.00 -32.06 -9.35
C HIS A 462 -2.71 -33.56 -9.28
N VAL A 463 -1.47 -33.89 -8.90
CA VAL A 463 -1.00 -35.24 -8.61
C VAL A 463 -0.20 -35.22 -7.33
N GLU A 464 -0.24 -36.35 -6.63
CA GLU A 464 0.50 -36.53 -5.40
C GLU A 464 1.92 -37.01 -5.67
N LYS A 465 2.87 -36.60 -4.83
CA LYS A 465 4.25 -37.11 -4.89
C LYS A 465 4.26 -38.66 -4.77
N PRO A 466 5.12 -39.35 -5.53
CA PRO A 466 6.27 -38.83 -6.28
C PRO A 466 5.95 -38.36 -7.71
N PHE A 467 4.67 -38.35 -8.12
CA PHE A 467 4.32 -37.90 -9.47
C PHE A 467 4.41 -36.38 -9.59
N TYR A 468 4.74 -35.90 -10.79
CA TYR A 468 4.76 -34.47 -11.08
C TYR A 468 4.41 -34.19 -12.53
N VAL A 469 3.97 -32.94 -12.78
CA VAL A 469 3.68 -32.40 -14.10
C VAL A 469 4.49 -31.13 -14.26
N ILE A 470 5.10 -30.92 -15.43
CA ILE A 470 5.95 -29.75 -15.71
C ILE A 470 5.13 -28.45 -15.67
N SER A 471 3.91 -28.50 -16.22
CA SER A 471 2.99 -27.36 -16.27
C SER A 471 1.64 -27.76 -15.66
N PRO A 472 1.49 -27.66 -14.32
CA PRO A 472 0.27 -28.09 -13.63
C PRO A 472 -0.92 -27.16 -13.90
N THR A 473 -0.69 -25.92 -14.32
CA THR A 473 -1.76 -24.96 -14.63
C THR A 473 -1.72 -24.59 -16.11
N THR A 474 -2.86 -24.68 -16.77
CA THR A 474 -3.05 -24.27 -18.17
C THR A 474 -4.24 -23.33 -18.29
N TYR A 475 -4.14 -22.33 -19.17
CA TYR A 475 -5.20 -21.37 -19.43
C TYR A 475 -5.81 -21.61 -20.81
N ILE A 476 -7.13 -21.68 -20.87
CA ILE A 476 -7.90 -21.74 -22.12
C ILE A 476 -8.59 -20.39 -22.28
N THR A 477 -8.22 -19.65 -23.33
CA THR A 477 -8.71 -18.29 -23.58
C THR A 477 -10.18 -18.27 -23.93
N THR A 478 -10.60 -19.15 -24.85
CA THR A 478 -11.98 -19.25 -25.32
C THR A 478 -12.37 -20.72 -25.54
N LEU A 479 -13.59 -21.09 -25.13
CA LEU A 479 -14.18 -22.41 -25.37
C LEU A 479 -15.61 -22.25 -25.86
N ASN A 480 -15.89 -22.74 -27.07
CA ASN A 480 -17.24 -22.71 -27.65
C ASN A 480 -18.09 -23.83 -27.06
N GLY A 481 -19.21 -23.46 -26.44
CA GLY A 481 -20.19 -24.35 -25.86
C GLY A 481 -21.14 -24.99 -26.86
N GLY A 482 -21.67 -26.16 -26.49
CA GLY A 482 -22.73 -26.86 -27.19
C GLY A 482 -22.43 -28.34 -27.38
N ASN A 483 -23.46 -29.18 -27.32
CA ASN A 483 -23.31 -30.64 -27.42
C ASN A 483 -22.75 -31.13 -28.77
N GLN A 484 -22.75 -30.27 -29.81
CA GLN A 484 -22.19 -30.55 -31.14
C GLN A 484 -20.80 -29.89 -31.34
N SER A 485 -20.30 -29.13 -30.36
CA SER A 485 -18.98 -28.51 -30.42
C SER A 485 -17.88 -29.54 -30.19
N THR A 486 -16.79 -29.45 -30.95
CA THR A 486 -15.62 -30.30 -30.72
C THR A 486 -14.98 -29.95 -29.38
N PRO A 487 -14.83 -30.91 -28.44
CA PRO A 487 -14.21 -30.64 -27.15
C PRO A 487 -12.75 -30.20 -27.34
N PHE A 488 -12.29 -29.29 -26.49
CA PHE A 488 -10.89 -28.89 -26.45
C PHE A 488 -10.06 -30.05 -25.89
N VAL A 489 -9.02 -30.45 -26.64
CA VAL A 489 -8.14 -31.56 -26.24
C VAL A 489 -6.85 -30.99 -25.68
N LEU A 490 -6.62 -31.22 -24.38
CA LEU A 490 -5.40 -30.83 -23.69
C LEU A 490 -4.56 -32.08 -23.38
N PRO A 491 -3.42 -32.29 -24.05
CA PRO A 491 -2.48 -33.33 -23.67
C PRO A 491 -1.70 -32.92 -22.42
N VAL A 492 -1.70 -33.76 -21.40
CA VAL A 492 -0.95 -33.55 -20.15
C VAL A 492 -0.06 -34.76 -19.91
N THR A 493 1.26 -34.53 -19.82
CA THR A 493 2.23 -35.57 -19.52
C THR A 493 2.57 -35.59 -18.04
N VAL A 494 2.35 -36.74 -17.40
CA VAL A 494 2.66 -36.99 -15.98
C VAL A 494 3.94 -37.82 -15.89
N PHE A 495 4.87 -37.39 -15.05
CA PHE A 495 6.14 -38.08 -14.82
C PHE A 495 6.16 -38.79 -13.46
N GLY A 496 6.76 -39.97 -13.40
CA GLY A 496 7.05 -40.71 -12.17
C GLY A 496 8.38 -40.26 -11.56
N GLY A 497 8.35 -39.75 -10.33
CA GLY A 497 9.56 -39.39 -9.58
C GLY A 497 10.11 -40.53 -8.70
N SER A 498 11.31 -40.33 -8.17
CA SER A 498 12.00 -41.27 -7.27
C SER A 498 12.06 -40.81 -5.80
N ASP A 499 11.38 -39.72 -5.44
CA ASP A 499 11.53 -39.07 -4.13
C ASP A 499 10.97 -39.91 -2.98
N CYS A 500 9.83 -40.58 -3.19
CA CYS A 500 9.13 -41.34 -2.16
C CYS A 500 8.25 -42.44 -2.75
N THR A 501 7.68 -43.30 -1.90
CA THR A 501 6.73 -44.34 -2.33
C THR A 501 5.39 -43.72 -2.72
N PRO A 502 4.67 -44.16 -3.76
CA PRO A 502 3.38 -43.56 -4.09
C PRO A 502 2.31 -43.78 -3.01
N LYS A 503 1.73 -42.69 -2.47
CA LYS A 503 0.59 -42.77 -1.53
C LYS A 503 -0.78 -42.82 -2.21
N SER A 504 -0.89 -42.44 -3.48
CA SER A 504 -2.12 -42.58 -4.27
C SER A 504 -1.77 -42.58 -5.75
N LEU A 505 -2.56 -43.28 -6.57
CA LEU A 505 -2.52 -43.19 -8.03
C LEU A 505 -3.52 -42.16 -8.57
N GLU A 506 -4.29 -41.52 -7.69
CA GLU A 506 -5.34 -40.61 -8.10
C GLU A 506 -4.75 -39.28 -8.58
N ALA A 507 -5.16 -38.87 -9.78
CA ALA A 507 -4.93 -37.55 -10.33
C ALA A 507 -6.27 -36.81 -10.38
N SER A 508 -6.24 -35.52 -10.07
CA SER A 508 -7.42 -34.65 -10.12
C SER A 508 -7.18 -33.46 -11.04
N VAL A 509 -8.21 -33.12 -11.81
CA VAL A 509 -8.24 -31.97 -12.72
C VAL A 509 -9.37 -31.07 -12.31
N THR A 510 -9.05 -29.82 -12.02
CA THR A 510 -9.99 -28.81 -11.56
C THR A 510 -10.02 -27.67 -12.57
N ALA A 511 -11.15 -27.49 -13.25
CA ALA A 511 -11.37 -26.34 -14.13
C ALA A 511 -12.20 -25.27 -13.41
N ILE A 512 -11.67 -24.05 -13.39
CA ILE A 512 -12.31 -22.86 -12.84
C ILE A 512 -12.73 -21.97 -14.02
N TYR A 513 -14.01 -21.61 -14.07
CA TYR A 513 -14.59 -20.82 -15.15
C TYR A 513 -15.67 -19.90 -14.59
N HIS A 514 -16.03 -18.85 -15.34
CA HIS A 514 -17.14 -17.98 -14.97
C HIS A 514 -18.37 -18.38 -15.76
N ASP A 515 -19.52 -18.42 -15.09
CA ASP A 515 -20.81 -18.63 -15.74
C ASP A 515 -21.09 -17.44 -16.70
N PRO A 516 -21.37 -17.68 -17.99
CA PRO A 516 -21.54 -16.62 -18.98
C PRO A 516 -22.78 -15.75 -18.71
N VAL A 517 -23.78 -16.27 -17.98
CA VAL A 517 -25.02 -15.54 -17.68
C VAL A 517 -24.92 -14.76 -16.38
N THR A 518 -24.31 -15.35 -15.35
CA THR A 518 -24.30 -14.77 -13.99
C THR A 518 -22.97 -14.14 -13.60
N GLY A 519 -21.89 -14.41 -14.32
CA GLY A 519 -20.53 -13.98 -13.99
C GLY A 519 -19.95 -14.65 -12.73
N GLN A 520 -20.63 -15.64 -12.14
CA GLN A 520 -20.18 -16.29 -10.91
C GLN A 520 -19.08 -17.34 -11.22
N PRO A 521 -18.05 -17.44 -10.36
CA PRO A 521 -17.03 -18.48 -10.51
C PRO A 521 -17.63 -19.86 -10.20
N LYS A 522 -17.45 -20.80 -11.13
CA LYS A 522 -17.82 -22.21 -11.04
C LYS A 522 -16.59 -23.10 -11.14
N ILE A 523 -16.71 -24.29 -10.57
CA ILE A 523 -15.64 -25.28 -10.51
C ILE A 523 -16.18 -26.60 -11.03
N SER A 524 -15.44 -27.23 -11.95
CA SER A 524 -15.69 -28.60 -12.41
C SER A 524 -14.47 -29.46 -12.12
N ASN A 525 -14.70 -30.62 -11.48
CA ASN A 525 -13.65 -31.56 -11.09
C ASN A 525 -13.75 -32.86 -11.89
N CYS A 526 -12.61 -33.44 -12.23
CA CYS A 526 -12.48 -34.78 -12.78
C CYS A 526 -11.37 -35.53 -12.05
N HIS A 527 -11.66 -36.76 -11.64
CA HIS A 527 -10.74 -37.64 -10.92
C HIS A 527 -10.54 -38.91 -11.74
N PHE A 528 -9.31 -39.38 -11.82
CA PHE A 528 -8.98 -40.65 -12.47
C PHE A 528 -7.71 -41.26 -11.88
N LEU A 529 -7.45 -42.53 -12.20
CA LEU A 529 -6.28 -43.26 -11.71
C LEU A 529 -5.18 -43.28 -12.77
N LEU A 530 -3.95 -42.99 -12.36
CA LEU A 530 -2.74 -43.16 -13.14
C LEU A 530 -2.38 -44.65 -13.26
N PRO A 531 -1.76 -45.08 -14.38
CA PRO A 531 -1.30 -46.45 -14.54
C PRO A 531 -0.27 -46.84 -13.47
N PHE A 532 -0.46 -48.00 -12.84
CA PHE A 532 0.43 -48.47 -11.77
C PHE A 532 1.88 -48.67 -12.23
N GLY A 533 2.09 -48.96 -13.52
CA GLY A 533 3.44 -49.06 -14.13
C GLY A 533 4.27 -47.77 -14.09
N LEU A 534 3.64 -46.61 -13.80
CA LEU A 534 4.35 -45.34 -13.58
C LEU A 534 5.15 -45.33 -12.27
N CYS A 535 4.78 -46.19 -11.31
CA CYS A 535 5.39 -46.24 -9.98
C CYS A 535 6.75 -46.94 -9.92
N GLY A 536 7.10 -47.77 -10.91
CA GLY A 536 8.21 -48.72 -10.82
C GLY A 536 8.14 -49.87 -11.80
N ASP A 537 9.00 -50.87 -11.63
CA ASP A 537 9.18 -52.02 -12.53
C ASP A 537 9.05 -53.37 -11.82
N VAL A 538 8.72 -54.40 -12.59
CA VAL A 538 8.76 -55.79 -12.14
C VAL A 538 10.21 -56.26 -12.14
N VAL A 539 10.67 -56.83 -11.03
CA VAL A 539 12.05 -57.31 -10.83
C VAL A 539 12.07 -58.78 -10.42
N PRO A 540 13.22 -59.48 -10.49
CA PRO A 540 13.32 -60.88 -10.06
C PRO A 540 12.76 -61.12 -8.64
N ALA A 541 12.06 -62.23 -8.47
CA ALA A 541 11.33 -62.54 -7.24
C ALA A 541 12.23 -62.58 -5.98
N LYS A 542 11.91 -61.73 -4.98
CA LYS A 542 12.57 -61.70 -3.67
C LYS A 542 11.74 -62.41 -2.61
N LYS A 543 12.27 -63.51 -2.05
CA LYS A 543 11.54 -64.37 -1.10
C LYS A 543 11.66 -63.97 0.38
N ASN A 544 12.69 -63.21 0.75
CA ASN A 544 12.96 -62.84 2.14
C ASN A 544 12.59 -61.38 2.40
N SER A 545 11.73 -61.14 3.41
CA SER A 545 11.30 -59.80 3.82
C SER A 545 10.95 -59.77 5.31
N THR A 546 11.01 -58.58 5.91
CA THR A 546 10.77 -58.32 7.34
C THR A 546 9.28 -58.29 7.67
N HIS A 547 8.47 -57.65 6.83
CA HIS A 547 7.04 -57.48 7.05
C HIS A 547 6.22 -58.29 6.05
N LYS A 548 5.10 -58.86 6.53
CA LYS A 548 4.21 -59.76 5.78
C LYS A 548 2.76 -59.50 6.17
N ILE A 549 1.88 -59.45 5.19
CA ILE A 549 0.43 -59.28 5.35
C ILE A 549 -0.25 -60.29 4.42
N THR A 550 -1.13 -61.14 4.96
CA THR A 550 -1.93 -62.09 4.16
C THR A 550 -3.38 -61.64 4.04
N LEU A 551 -3.89 -61.55 2.81
CA LEU A 551 -5.28 -61.30 2.48
C LEU A 551 -5.95 -62.63 2.10
N ASP A 552 -7.06 -62.95 2.75
CA ASP A 552 -7.87 -64.14 2.48
C ASP A 552 -9.07 -63.75 1.59
N THR A 553 -9.42 -64.60 0.62
CA THR A 553 -10.58 -64.41 -0.26
C THR A 553 -11.48 -65.64 -0.25
N ASN A 554 -12.78 -65.43 -0.46
CA ASN A 554 -13.78 -66.50 -0.48
C ASN A 554 -13.86 -67.26 -1.82
N LYS A 555 -12.99 -66.96 -2.79
CA LYS A 555 -12.98 -67.56 -4.14
C LYS A 555 -11.64 -68.24 -4.44
N SER A 556 -11.58 -68.97 -5.56
CA SER A 556 -10.33 -69.54 -6.07
C SER A 556 -9.30 -68.45 -6.38
N PRO A 557 -7.98 -68.76 -6.27
CA PRO A 557 -6.93 -67.80 -6.56
C PRO A 557 -6.94 -67.40 -8.04
N ILE A 558 -6.92 -66.10 -8.28
CA ILE A 558 -6.76 -65.49 -9.60
C ILE A 558 -5.25 -65.41 -9.88
N PRO A 559 -4.75 -65.91 -11.03
CA PRO A 559 -3.32 -65.88 -11.35
C PRO A 559 -2.76 -64.46 -11.41
N ILE A 560 -1.54 -64.26 -10.89
CA ILE A 560 -0.86 -62.95 -10.91
C ILE A 560 -0.74 -62.40 -12.33
N ALA A 561 -0.48 -63.26 -13.32
CA ALA A 561 -0.35 -62.87 -14.72
C ALA A 561 -1.62 -62.18 -15.26
N SER A 562 -2.80 -62.59 -14.78
CA SER A 562 -4.07 -61.95 -15.14
C SER A 562 -4.33 -60.67 -14.32
N LEU A 563 -3.86 -60.61 -13.08
CA LEU A 563 -4.02 -59.41 -12.25
C LEU A 563 -3.12 -58.27 -12.73
N PHE A 564 -1.93 -58.56 -13.26
CA PHE A 564 -0.93 -57.57 -13.66
C PHE A 564 -0.58 -57.63 -15.14
N GLU A 565 -1.55 -57.93 -16.00
CA GLU A 565 -1.35 -58.09 -17.44
C GLU A 565 -0.65 -56.88 -18.09
N ASP A 566 -1.02 -55.66 -17.69
CA ASP A 566 -0.47 -54.38 -18.15
C ASP A 566 1.03 -54.20 -17.86
N LEU A 567 1.54 -54.84 -16.79
CA LEU A 567 2.97 -54.81 -16.44
C LEU A 567 3.78 -55.90 -17.14
N ILE A 568 3.12 -56.96 -17.61
CA ILE A 568 3.75 -58.22 -18.04
C ILE A 568 3.86 -58.32 -19.58
N GLN A 569 3.08 -57.51 -20.32
CA GLN A 569 2.98 -57.54 -21.80
C GLN A 569 4.26 -57.22 -22.60
N LYS A 570 5.42 -56.95 -21.98
CA LYS A 570 6.70 -56.84 -22.70
C LYS A 570 7.30 -58.25 -22.86
N ASP A 571 7.46 -58.74 -24.09
CA ASP A 571 7.93 -60.11 -24.43
C ASP A 571 9.22 -60.55 -23.68
N GLU A 572 10.07 -59.61 -23.25
CA GLU A 572 11.29 -59.87 -22.47
C GLU A 572 11.06 -60.19 -20.98
N MET A 573 9.90 -59.84 -20.41
CA MET A 573 9.61 -59.89 -18.98
C MET A 573 9.04 -61.24 -18.50
N SER A 574 8.63 -62.10 -19.44
CA SER A 574 8.02 -63.41 -19.16
C SER A 574 8.95 -64.37 -18.39
N ASN A 575 10.27 -64.20 -18.51
CA ASN A 575 11.28 -64.99 -17.79
C ASN A 575 11.50 -64.55 -16.33
N LEU A 576 11.05 -63.35 -15.93
CA LEU A 576 11.30 -62.78 -14.60
C LEU A 576 10.22 -63.14 -13.56
N ILE A 577 9.10 -63.72 -14.01
CA ILE A 577 7.92 -63.99 -13.19
C ILE A 577 7.81 -65.49 -12.97
N SER A 578 7.83 -65.92 -11.71
CA SER A 578 7.39 -67.27 -11.37
C SER A 578 5.85 -67.26 -11.27
N GLU A 579 5.17 -68.34 -11.69
CA GLU A 579 3.70 -68.43 -11.82
C GLU A 579 2.87 -67.85 -10.65
N ASN A 580 3.45 -67.79 -9.44
CA ASN A 580 2.76 -67.39 -8.21
C ASN A 580 3.47 -66.29 -7.40
N ILE A 581 4.52 -65.64 -7.94
CA ILE A 581 5.25 -64.58 -7.23
C ILE A 581 5.57 -63.42 -8.17
N LEU A 582 5.29 -62.20 -7.72
CA LEU A 582 5.67 -60.96 -8.41
C LEU A 582 6.29 -59.98 -7.41
N THR A 583 7.51 -59.53 -7.69
CA THR A 583 8.19 -58.47 -6.95
C THR A 583 8.16 -57.18 -7.78
N PHE A 584 7.64 -56.11 -7.19
CA PHE A 584 7.57 -54.79 -7.78
C PHE A 584 8.55 -53.87 -7.06
N GLN A 585 9.48 -53.27 -7.80
CA GLN A 585 10.43 -52.28 -7.30
C GLN A 585 9.95 -50.88 -7.70
N TYR A 586 9.73 -50.02 -6.72
CA TYR A 586 9.37 -48.62 -6.93
C TYR A 586 10.57 -47.81 -7.42
N SER A 587 10.31 -46.66 -8.07
CA SER A 587 11.36 -45.76 -8.57
C SER A 587 12.31 -45.22 -7.49
N ASN A 588 11.92 -45.23 -6.21
CA ASN A 588 12.79 -44.85 -5.09
C ASN A 588 13.70 -46.01 -4.60
N GLY A 589 13.62 -47.18 -5.23
CA GLY A 589 14.43 -48.36 -4.91
C GLY A 589 13.82 -49.31 -3.87
N LYS A 590 12.78 -48.90 -3.12
CA LYS A 590 12.02 -49.79 -2.21
C LYS A 590 11.24 -50.82 -3.04
N ASP A 591 10.91 -51.96 -2.45
CA ASP A 591 10.27 -53.08 -3.15
C ASP A 591 9.19 -53.76 -2.33
N ALA A 592 8.18 -54.32 -3.01
CA ALA A 592 7.14 -55.11 -2.40
C ALA A 592 6.80 -56.33 -3.28
N THR A 593 6.59 -57.48 -2.63
CA THR A 593 6.39 -58.77 -3.29
C THR A 593 5.02 -59.34 -2.96
N ILE A 594 4.27 -59.76 -3.97
CA ILE A 594 3.01 -60.51 -3.83
C ILE A 594 3.29 -61.99 -4.08
N LEU A 595 2.80 -62.85 -3.19
CA LEU A 595 2.73 -64.30 -3.36
C LEU A 595 1.29 -64.76 -3.37
N VAL A 596 0.92 -65.56 -4.36
CA VAL A 596 -0.41 -66.18 -4.48
C VAL A 596 -0.33 -67.65 -4.12
N SER A 597 -1.27 -68.12 -3.30
CA SER A 597 -1.38 -69.54 -2.97
C SER A 597 -1.98 -70.32 -4.16
N LYS A 598 -1.41 -71.50 -4.45
CA LYS A 598 -1.85 -72.35 -5.58
C LYS A 598 -3.26 -72.90 -5.43
N ASN A 599 -3.67 -73.21 -4.19
CA ASN A 599 -4.89 -73.99 -3.92
C ASN A 599 -5.92 -73.23 -3.07
N ALA A 600 -5.52 -72.09 -2.48
CA ALA A 600 -6.39 -71.27 -1.64
C ALA A 600 -6.35 -69.84 -2.16
N GLY A 601 -7.47 -69.11 -2.12
CA GLY A 601 -7.52 -67.70 -2.50
C GLY A 601 -6.82 -66.78 -1.50
N ARG A 602 -5.53 -67.02 -1.22
CA ARG A 602 -4.71 -66.25 -0.28
C ARG A 602 -3.62 -65.50 -1.02
N TYR A 603 -3.54 -64.20 -0.75
CA TYR A 603 -2.58 -63.27 -1.35
C TYR A 603 -1.72 -62.69 -0.24
N ARG A 604 -0.43 -63.02 -0.23
CA ARG A 604 0.51 -62.49 0.77
C ARG A 604 1.35 -61.39 0.15
N VAL A 605 1.26 -60.19 0.70
CA VAL A 605 2.14 -59.07 0.35
C VAL A 605 3.24 -58.95 1.39
N GLN A 606 4.48 -58.78 0.94
CA GLN A 606 5.64 -58.76 1.81
C GLN A 606 6.69 -57.75 1.33
N SER A 607 7.34 -57.05 2.27
CA SER A 607 8.29 -55.96 1.98
C SER A 607 9.33 -55.82 3.11
N SER A 608 10.45 -55.18 2.79
CA SER A 608 11.48 -54.76 3.76
C SER A 608 11.04 -53.55 4.59
N SER A 609 10.16 -52.70 4.07
CA SER A 609 9.55 -51.57 4.80
C SER A 609 8.02 -51.61 4.77
N LEU A 610 7.40 -51.08 5.83
CA LEU A 610 5.94 -51.12 6.01
C LEU A 610 5.22 -50.23 4.98
N ASP A 611 5.73 -49.03 4.73
CA ASP A 611 5.15 -48.03 3.83
C ASP A 611 5.03 -48.54 2.38
N ALA A 612 6.03 -49.28 1.90
CA ALA A 612 6.10 -49.83 0.55
C ALA A 612 5.02 -50.90 0.27
N MET A 613 4.40 -51.49 1.29
CA MET A 613 3.32 -52.46 1.10
C MET A 613 1.98 -51.82 0.74
N TYR A 614 1.74 -50.57 1.17
CA TYR A 614 0.42 -49.94 1.10
C TYR A 614 -0.17 -49.93 -0.30
N ILE A 615 0.54 -49.32 -1.25
CA ILE A 615 0.01 -49.09 -2.59
C ILE A 615 -0.17 -50.39 -3.36
N LEU A 616 0.73 -51.36 -3.15
CA LEU A 616 0.61 -52.70 -3.76
C LEU A 616 -0.57 -53.48 -3.18
N VAL A 617 -0.84 -53.40 -1.88
CA VAL A 617 -2.03 -53.98 -1.24
C VAL A 617 -3.30 -53.34 -1.80
N LYS A 618 -3.37 -52.00 -1.84
CA LYS A 618 -4.51 -51.25 -2.37
C LYS A 618 -4.80 -51.62 -3.82
N GLU A 619 -3.75 -51.69 -4.64
CA GLU A 619 -3.86 -52.04 -6.05
C GLU A 619 -4.29 -53.51 -6.24
N THR A 620 -3.73 -54.43 -5.45
CA THR A 620 -4.15 -55.84 -5.47
C THR A 620 -5.63 -55.99 -5.14
N ILE A 621 -6.12 -55.31 -4.10
CA ILE A 621 -7.55 -55.32 -3.72
C ILE A 621 -8.42 -54.76 -4.85
N ARG A 622 -8.00 -53.63 -5.46
CA ARG A 622 -8.73 -53.00 -6.57
C ARG A 622 -8.85 -53.96 -7.76
N ARG A 623 -7.73 -54.56 -8.18
CA ARG A 623 -7.69 -55.47 -9.34
C ARG A 623 -8.43 -56.77 -9.08
N LEU A 624 -8.35 -57.35 -7.87
CA LEU A 624 -9.15 -58.51 -7.49
C LEU A 624 -10.65 -58.23 -7.62
N LYS A 625 -11.12 -57.09 -7.13
CA LYS A 625 -12.53 -56.68 -7.26
C LYS A 625 -12.94 -56.47 -8.72
N GLN A 626 -12.08 -55.88 -9.55
CA GLN A 626 -12.33 -55.66 -10.97
C GLN A 626 -12.39 -56.96 -11.77
N CYS A 627 -11.41 -57.86 -11.61
CA CYS A 627 -11.40 -59.16 -12.27
C CYS A 627 -12.59 -60.01 -11.84
N ALA A 628 -12.97 -59.98 -10.55
CA ALA A 628 -14.15 -60.69 -10.07
C ALA A 628 -15.47 -60.15 -10.66
N ALA A 629 -15.56 -58.85 -10.96
CA ALA A 629 -16.71 -58.26 -11.63
C ALA A 629 -16.75 -58.59 -13.13
N ALA A 630 -15.59 -58.60 -13.81
CA ALA A 630 -15.47 -58.91 -15.22
C ALA A 630 -15.71 -60.40 -15.55
N LEU A 631 -15.33 -61.30 -14.65
CA LEU A 631 -15.41 -62.75 -14.87
C LEU A 631 -16.81 -63.35 -14.71
N HIS A 632 -17.86 -62.55 -14.43
CA HIS A 632 -19.26 -63.00 -14.22
C HIS A 632 -19.36 -64.39 -13.56
N MET A 633 -18.59 -64.61 -12.48
CA MET A 633 -18.58 -65.90 -11.78
C MET A 633 -20.02 -66.25 -11.42
N GLU A 634 -20.48 -67.44 -11.83
CA GLU A 634 -21.89 -67.88 -11.85
C GLU A 634 -22.62 -67.79 -10.49
N ASP A 635 -21.90 -67.55 -9.41
CA ASP A 635 -22.43 -67.28 -8.08
C ASP A 635 -22.78 -65.80 -7.87
N LYS A 636 -24.04 -65.53 -7.50
CA LYS A 636 -24.56 -64.23 -7.01
C LYS A 636 -23.84 -63.66 -5.77
N GLN A 637 -22.75 -64.29 -5.29
CA GLN A 637 -21.96 -63.81 -4.16
C GLN A 637 -20.78 -62.94 -4.60
N GLN A 638 -20.75 -61.71 -4.09
CA GLN A 638 -19.65 -60.77 -4.27
C GLN A 638 -18.34 -61.35 -3.68
N MET A 639 -17.21 -61.05 -4.32
CA MET A 639 -15.89 -61.44 -3.80
C MET A 639 -15.62 -60.70 -2.50
N LYS A 640 -15.49 -61.46 -1.41
CA LYS A 640 -15.16 -60.93 -0.08
C LYS A 640 -13.68 -61.12 0.17
N ILE A 641 -13.02 -60.04 0.58
CA ILE A 641 -11.61 -60.01 0.96
C ILE A 641 -11.55 -59.72 2.45
N GLU A 642 -10.87 -60.56 3.22
CA GLU A 642 -10.77 -60.46 4.66
C GLU A 642 -9.31 -60.45 5.11
N PHE A 643 -9.07 -59.81 6.26
CA PHE A 643 -7.77 -59.81 6.93
C PHE A 643 -7.93 -60.44 8.31
N THR A 644 -7.29 -61.60 8.51
CA THR A 644 -7.45 -62.44 9.70
C THR A 644 -6.23 -62.44 10.64
N GLU A 645 -5.07 -61.99 10.17
CA GLU A 645 -3.83 -61.94 10.96
C GLU A 645 -3.87 -60.84 12.04
N ASN A 646 -2.89 -60.84 12.95
CA ASN A 646 -2.76 -59.76 13.94
C ASN A 646 -2.39 -58.43 13.28
N MET A 647 -2.95 -57.33 13.79
CA MET A 647 -2.62 -55.99 13.30
C MET A 647 -1.12 -55.68 13.50
N PRO A 648 -0.43 -55.08 12.52
CA PRO A 648 1.00 -54.81 12.58
C PRO A 648 1.32 -53.57 13.44
N PHE A 649 0.93 -53.58 14.71
CA PHE A 649 1.11 -52.43 15.62
C PHE A 649 2.57 -52.05 15.84
N TYR A 650 3.46 -53.03 16.10
CA TYR A 650 4.86 -52.72 16.40
C TYR A 650 5.58 -52.00 15.25
N PRO A 651 5.57 -52.53 14.00
CA PRO A 651 6.16 -51.81 12.87
C PRO A 651 5.53 -50.44 12.63
N TYR A 652 4.22 -50.29 12.85
CA TYR A 652 3.54 -49.00 12.70
C TYR A 652 3.97 -47.99 13.79
N PHE A 653 4.12 -48.46 15.02
CA PHE A 653 4.58 -47.64 16.14
C PHE A 653 6.04 -47.21 15.98
N ASP A 654 6.89 -48.03 15.38
CA ASP A 654 8.28 -47.63 15.06
C ASP A 654 8.31 -46.46 14.05
N VAL A 655 7.40 -46.44 13.08
CA VAL A 655 7.27 -45.33 12.12
C VAL A 655 6.78 -44.05 12.82
N ILE A 656 5.79 -44.16 13.71
CA ILE A 656 5.32 -43.03 14.55
C ILE A 656 6.48 -42.47 15.39
N ASP A 657 7.25 -43.35 16.04
CA ASP A 657 8.36 -42.92 16.91
C ASP A 657 9.47 -42.23 16.12
N SER A 658 9.76 -42.70 14.91
CA SER A 658 10.72 -42.08 13.98
C SER A 658 10.29 -40.65 13.59
N HIS A 659 9.03 -40.49 13.19
CA HIS A 659 8.44 -39.19 12.86
C HIS A 659 8.48 -38.23 14.05
N PHE A 660 7.94 -38.66 15.20
CA PHE A 660 7.88 -37.86 16.42
C PHE A 660 9.27 -37.42 16.89
N LYS A 661 10.28 -38.30 16.80
CA LYS A 661 11.68 -38.00 17.14
C LYS A 661 12.25 -36.90 16.24
N ASN A 662 11.95 -36.91 14.93
CA ASN A 662 12.38 -35.85 14.01
C ASN A 662 11.71 -34.51 14.32
N ARG A 663 10.40 -34.49 14.65
CA ARG A 663 9.70 -33.28 15.09
C ARG A 663 10.32 -32.71 16.38
N LEU A 664 10.55 -33.55 17.39
CA LEU A 664 11.19 -33.13 18.65
C LEU A 664 12.62 -32.61 18.41
N GLY A 665 13.38 -33.29 17.53
CA GLY A 665 14.72 -32.87 17.13
C GLY A 665 14.74 -31.47 16.50
N LEU A 666 13.80 -31.17 15.60
CA LEU A 666 13.65 -29.84 15.00
C LEU A 666 13.32 -28.78 16.04
N GLN A 667 12.40 -29.06 16.97
CA GLN A 667 12.06 -28.13 18.03
C GLN A 667 13.27 -27.78 18.89
N ILE A 668 14.10 -28.78 19.25
CA ILE A 668 15.34 -28.57 19.99
C ILE A 668 16.33 -27.71 19.19
N TYR A 669 16.50 -27.98 17.90
CA TYR A 669 17.40 -27.19 17.06
C TYR A 669 16.92 -25.76 16.85
N TYR A 670 15.62 -25.53 16.69
CA TYR A 670 15.06 -24.17 16.62
C TYR A 670 15.28 -23.39 17.92
N GLN A 671 15.06 -24.01 19.08
CA GLN A 671 15.36 -23.37 20.37
C GLN A 671 16.86 -23.03 20.53
N GLN A 672 17.75 -23.88 20.02
CA GLN A 672 19.19 -23.59 20.01
C GLN A 672 19.52 -22.46 19.04
N LEU A 673 18.92 -22.45 17.85
CA LEU A 673 19.08 -21.39 16.86
C LEU A 673 18.61 -20.05 17.41
N ASP A 674 17.47 -20.00 18.11
CA ASP A 674 16.95 -18.78 18.74
C ASP A 674 17.92 -18.20 19.76
N LYS A 675 18.54 -19.06 20.60
CA LYS A 675 19.56 -18.65 21.57
C LYS A 675 20.80 -18.09 20.87
N LEU A 676 21.30 -18.77 19.83
CA LEU A 676 22.46 -18.29 19.07
C LEU A 676 22.14 -17.00 18.30
N ALA A 677 20.96 -16.87 17.71
CA ALA A 677 20.53 -15.67 17.01
C ALA A 677 20.35 -14.48 17.96
N ALA A 678 19.88 -14.71 19.20
CA ALA A 678 19.83 -13.68 20.23
C ALA A 678 21.25 -13.23 20.64
N GLN A 679 22.16 -14.19 20.84
CA GLN A 679 23.58 -13.90 21.13
C GLN A 679 24.23 -13.11 19.99
N PHE A 680 24.04 -13.54 18.75
CA PHE A 680 24.60 -12.89 17.56
C PHE A 680 24.11 -11.43 17.43
N ARG A 681 22.80 -11.20 17.60
CA ARG A 681 22.23 -9.84 17.60
C ARG A 681 22.77 -8.98 18.75
N ALA A 682 22.99 -9.55 19.93
CA ALA A 682 23.57 -8.82 21.05
C ALA A 682 25.03 -8.40 20.75
N LEU A 683 25.81 -9.28 20.12
CA LEU A 683 27.17 -8.98 19.67
C LEU A 683 27.17 -7.90 18.59
N GLN A 684 26.32 -8.00 17.58
CA GLN A 684 26.16 -6.97 16.53
C GLN A 684 25.85 -5.60 17.12
N LYS A 685 24.87 -5.50 18.03
CA LYS A 685 24.53 -4.24 18.70
C LYS A 685 25.72 -3.66 19.44
N ARG A 686 26.50 -4.50 20.12
CA ARG A 686 27.68 -4.07 20.89
C ARG A 686 28.81 -3.60 19.98
N LEU A 687 29.06 -4.30 18.86
CA LEU A 687 30.02 -3.88 17.84
C LEU A 687 29.61 -2.55 17.19
N LEU A 688 28.33 -2.36 16.85
CA LEU A 688 27.82 -1.12 16.26
C LEU A 688 28.00 0.09 17.19
N VAL A 689 27.74 -0.06 18.49
CA VAL A 689 27.99 1.01 19.48
C VAL A 689 29.47 1.37 19.49
N ARG A 690 30.37 0.37 19.48
CA ARG A 690 31.82 0.60 19.46
C ARG A 690 32.30 1.24 18.16
N TYR A 691 31.74 0.89 17.01
CA TYR A 691 32.08 1.50 15.72
C TYR A 691 31.58 2.96 15.60
N LYS A 692 30.55 3.34 16.36
CA LYS A 692 30.04 4.72 16.38
C LYS A 692 30.90 5.66 17.24
N ASP A 693 31.71 5.13 18.16
CA ASP A 693 32.56 5.95 19.04
C ASP A 693 33.72 6.57 18.25
N LYS A 694 33.87 7.91 18.34
CA LYS A 694 34.94 8.66 17.64
C LYS A 694 36.35 8.24 18.07
N ASN A 695 36.49 7.70 19.29
CA ASN A 695 37.74 7.14 19.81
C ASN A 695 37.54 5.63 20.02
N PRO A 696 37.94 4.77 19.07
CA PRO A 696 37.67 3.34 19.17
C PRO A 696 38.45 2.72 20.33
N THR A 697 37.73 2.22 21.34
CA THR A 697 38.32 1.25 22.28
C THR A 697 38.60 -0.06 21.54
N SER A 698 39.72 -0.72 21.84
CA SER A 698 40.07 -2.02 21.24
C SER A 698 38.87 -2.97 21.25
N ILE A 699 38.60 -3.59 20.11
CA ILE A 699 37.45 -4.47 19.90
C ILE A 699 37.61 -5.79 20.68
N ASN A 700 38.78 -6.04 21.30
CA ASN A 700 39.09 -7.28 22.04
C ASN A 700 38.70 -8.53 21.21
N SER A 701 38.48 -9.66 21.88
CA SER A 701 38.06 -10.95 21.31
C SER A 701 36.59 -11.02 20.86
N LEU A 702 35.91 -9.86 20.68
CA LEU A 702 34.49 -9.82 20.28
C LEU A 702 34.31 -10.22 18.81
N ASP A 703 35.30 -9.97 17.97
CA ASP A 703 35.40 -10.43 16.59
C ASP A 703 35.48 -11.97 16.52
N ILE A 704 36.34 -12.59 17.31
CA ILE A 704 36.48 -14.05 17.42
C ILE A 704 35.17 -14.67 17.91
N LEU A 705 34.52 -14.05 18.90
CA LEU A 705 33.23 -14.52 19.40
C LEU A 705 32.13 -14.38 18.35
N PHE A 706 32.13 -13.29 17.58
CA PHE A 706 31.20 -13.07 16.48
C PHE A 706 31.33 -14.15 15.40
N ASP A 707 32.57 -14.40 14.94
CA ASP A 707 32.86 -15.43 13.94
C ASP A 707 32.51 -16.84 14.43
N LYS A 708 32.79 -17.14 15.70
CA LYS A 708 32.42 -18.41 16.31
C LYS A 708 30.89 -18.59 16.37
N THR A 709 30.15 -17.59 16.87
CA THR A 709 28.68 -17.66 16.91
C THR A 709 28.10 -17.78 15.49
N TYR A 710 28.68 -17.12 14.50
CA TYR A 710 28.27 -17.26 13.10
C TYR A 710 28.48 -18.69 12.56
N GLN A 711 29.65 -19.28 12.80
CA GLN A 711 29.95 -20.68 12.43
C GLN A 711 29.00 -21.67 13.12
N GLU A 712 28.69 -21.44 14.41
CA GLU A 712 27.73 -22.27 15.15
C GLU A 712 26.31 -22.17 14.58
N ILE A 713 25.86 -20.96 14.18
CA ILE A 713 24.58 -20.77 13.50
C ILE A 713 24.53 -21.59 12.21
N LEU A 714 25.55 -21.47 11.34
CA LEU A 714 25.63 -22.25 10.10
C LEU A 714 25.60 -23.76 10.36
N GLY A 715 26.30 -24.21 11.41
CA GLY A 715 26.31 -25.61 11.83
C GLY A 715 24.93 -26.11 12.27
N ILE A 716 24.16 -25.30 13.00
CA ILE A 716 22.79 -25.65 13.41
C ILE A 716 21.83 -25.60 12.21
N THR A 717 21.93 -24.60 11.32
CA THR A 717 21.07 -24.52 10.13
C THR A 717 21.21 -25.76 9.24
N LYS A 718 22.43 -26.25 9.01
CA LYS A 718 22.66 -27.51 8.27
C LYS A 718 22.01 -28.73 8.95
N LYS A 719 22.02 -28.79 10.28
CA LYS A 719 21.34 -29.85 11.03
C LYS A 719 19.82 -29.73 10.89
N ILE A 720 19.27 -28.52 10.94
CA ILE A 720 17.84 -28.24 10.73
C ILE A 720 17.41 -28.70 9.32
N GLU A 721 18.13 -28.30 8.27
CA GLU A 721 17.82 -28.70 6.89
C GLU A 721 17.81 -30.22 6.72
N LYS A 722 18.83 -30.90 7.26
CA LYS A 722 18.90 -32.37 7.23
C LYS A 722 17.72 -33.01 7.97
N THR A 723 17.39 -32.53 9.17
CA THR A 723 16.27 -33.08 9.95
C THR A 723 14.92 -32.75 9.31
N GLN A 724 14.75 -31.60 8.66
CA GLN A 724 13.55 -31.27 7.89
C GLN A 724 13.35 -32.23 6.70
N GLN A 725 14.43 -32.60 6.01
CA GLN A 725 14.37 -33.60 4.95
C GLN A 725 13.98 -34.98 5.51
N SER A 726 14.65 -35.43 6.57
CA SER A 726 14.30 -36.70 7.24
C SER A 726 12.88 -36.69 7.83
N LEU A 727 12.37 -35.53 8.26
CA LEU A 727 10.98 -35.39 8.71
C LEU A 727 10.03 -35.61 7.54
N LYS A 728 10.23 -34.93 6.40
CA LYS A 728 9.38 -35.11 5.20
C LYS A 728 9.31 -36.57 4.75
N GLU A 729 10.44 -37.28 4.76
CA GLU A 729 10.50 -38.71 4.45
C GLU A 729 9.70 -39.54 5.48
N ALA A 730 9.88 -39.26 6.79
CA ALA A 730 9.15 -39.93 7.85
C ALA A 730 7.64 -39.66 7.83
N SER A 731 7.20 -38.43 7.52
CA SER A 731 5.78 -38.04 7.41
C SER A 731 5.10 -38.74 6.24
N HIS A 732 5.84 -38.93 5.15
CA HIS A 732 5.39 -39.70 4.00
C HIS A 732 5.27 -41.20 4.32
N ASP A 733 6.29 -41.80 4.92
CA ASP A 733 6.27 -43.20 5.34
C ASP A 733 5.15 -43.47 6.37
N LEU A 734 4.89 -42.51 7.27
CA LEU A 734 3.80 -42.54 8.23
C LEU A 734 2.42 -42.44 7.57
N THR A 735 2.26 -41.59 6.56
CA THR A 735 1.02 -41.48 5.77
C THR A 735 0.69 -42.82 5.11
N CYS A 736 1.65 -43.43 4.40
CA CYS A 736 1.45 -44.72 3.74
C CYS A 736 1.14 -45.84 4.75
N SER A 737 1.86 -45.86 5.88
CA SER A 737 1.64 -46.83 6.94
C SER A 737 0.26 -46.67 7.61
N THR A 738 -0.20 -45.43 7.80
CA THR A 738 -1.54 -45.12 8.33
C THR A 738 -2.64 -45.57 7.38
N LEU A 739 -2.49 -45.28 6.09
CA LEU A 739 -3.43 -45.73 5.06
C LEU A 739 -3.46 -47.27 4.95
N LEU A 740 -2.34 -47.95 5.18
CA LEU A 740 -2.32 -49.42 5.27
C LEU A 740 -3.11 -49.90 6.49
N MET A 741 -2.92 -49.29 7.65
CA MET A 741 -3.72 -49.60 8.85
C MET A 741 -5.22 -49.41 8.59
N HIS A 742 -5.61 -48.35 7.89
CA HIS A 742 -6.99 -48.11 7.48
C HIS A 742 -7.56 -49.24 6.63
N ILE A 743 -6.84 -49.68 5.59
CA ILE A 743 -7.25 -50.83 4.76
C ILE A 743 -7.41 -52.09 5.62
N LEU A 744 -6.44 -52.38 6.49
CA LEU A 744 -6.47 -53.59 7.32
C LEU A 744 -7.64 -53.57 8.32
N VAL A 745 -7.92 -52.42 8.96
CA VAL A 745 -9.07 -52.26 9.86
C VAL A 745 -10.38 -52.43 9.10
N LYS A 746 -10.51 -51.82 7.92
CA LYS A 746 -11.69 -51.96 7.06
C LYS A 746 -11.96 -53.42 6.69
N LEU A 747 -10.93 -54.16 6.29
CA LEU A 747 -11.05 -55.58 5.92
C LEU A 747 -11.30 -56.49 7.12
N ARG A 748 -10.71 -56.20 8.28
CA ARG A 748 -10.86 -57.02 9.49
C ARG A 748 -12.26 -56.94 10.08
N TYR A 749 -12.82 -55.72 10.17
CA TYR A 749 -14.11 -55.49 10.80
C TYR A 749 -15.26 -55.34 9.79
N SER A 750 -14.96 -55.43 8.49
CA SER A 750 -15.95 -55.24 7.40
C SER A 750 -16.71 -53.93 7.53
N LEU A 751 -15.98 -52.82 7.75
CA LEU A 751 -16.57 -51.49 7.92
C LEU A 751 -17.15 -50.98 6.60
N ASP A 752 -18.34 -50.39 6.69
CA ASP A 752 -18.99 -49.71 5.56
C ASP A 752 -18.26 -48.39 5.22
N ASP A 753 -18.46 -47.86 4.01
CA ASP A 753 -17.76 -46.64 3.56
C ASP A 753 -18.03 -45.43 4.47
N LYS A 754 -19.26 -45.29 4.99
CA LYS A 754 -19.61 -44.22 5.95
C LYS A 754 -18.94 -44.40 7.32
N GLU A 755 -18.81 -45.64 7.80
CA GLU A 755 -18.10 -45.93 9.04
C GLU A 755 -16.60 -45.66 8.89
N MET A 756 -16.05 -45.98 7.72
CA MET A 756 -14.68 -45.67 7.38
C MET A 756 -14.43 -44.16 7.34
N GLU A 757 -15.33 -43.38 6.76
CA GLU A 757 -15.25 -41.91 6.74
C GLU A 757 -15.19 -41.32 8.17
N VAL A 758 -16.00 -41.83 9.09
CA VAL A 758 -15.94 -41.43 10.51
C VAL A 758 -14.57 -41.78 11.11
N LEU A 759 -14.03 -42.96 10.82
CA LEU A 759 -12.71 -43.36 11.31
C LEU A 759 -11.60 -42.47 10.75
N GLU A 760 -11.60 -42.20 9.44
CA GLU A 760 -10.59 -41.37 8.77
C GLU A 760 -10.59 -39.92 9.26
N ASN A 761 -11.77 -39.38 9.62
CA ASN A 761 -11.87 -38.05 10.21
C ASN A 761 -11.28 -37.95 11.63
N HIS A 762 -11.29 -39.05 12.40
CA HIS A 762 -10.72 -39.11 13.76
C HIS A 762 -9.30 -39.69 13.81
N TRP A 763 -8.91 -40.41 12.75
CA TRP A 763 -7.58 -40.98 12.53
C TRP A 763 -7.06 -40.45 11.18
N PRO A 764 -6.54 -39.22 11.15
CA PRO A 764 -6.14 -38.59 9.89
C PRO A 764 -5.00 -39.36 9.23
N SER A 765 -5.15 -39.67 7.94
CA SER A 765 -4.09 -40.26 7.13
C SER A 765 -3.09 -39.22 6.62
N PHE A 766 -3.51 -37.96 6.47
CA PHE A 766 -2.63 -36.86 6.10
C PHE A 766 -1.81 -36.41 7.31
N VAL A 767 -0.50 -36.51 7.20
CA VAL A 767 0.45 -36.11 8.26
C VAL A 767 0.79 -34.63 8.10
N ASN A 768 0.34 -33.81 9.06
CA ASN A 768 0.73 -32.42 9.19
C ASN A 768 1.87 -32.29 10.21
N ASP A 769 2.97 -31.64 9.81
CA ASP A 769 4.13 -31.44 10.69
C ASP A 769 4.04 -30.12 11.49
N GLU A 770 3.26 -29.16 10.99
CA GLU A 770 3.06 -27.84 11.60
C GLU A 770 2.14 -27.92 12.81
N SER A 771 2.42 -27.15 13.87
CA SER A 771 1.63 -27.19 15.10
C SER A 771 0.26 -26.50 14.93
N PRO A 772 -0.87 -27.17 15.25
CA PRO A 772 -0.97 -28.52 15.82
C PRO A 772 -0.71 -29.60 14.77
N GLY A 773 0.26 -30.49 15.07
CA GLY A 773 0.67 -31.51 14.13
C GLY A 773 -0.14 -32.80 14.22
N TRP A 774 0.35 -33.82 13.52
CA TRP A 774 -0.36 -35.10 13.36
C TRP A 774 -0.59 -35.83 14.68
N GLU A 775 0.43 -35.92 15.55
CA GLU A 775 0.31 -36.59 16.85
C GLU A 775 -0.74 -35.94 17.74
N GLU A 776 -0.76 -34.62 17.80
CA GLU A 776 -1.71 -33.82 18.59
C GLU A 776 -3.15 -34.01 18.07
N THR A 777 -3.31 -33.93 16.74
CA THR A 777 -4.60 -34.06 16.06
C THR A 777 -5.15 -35.49 16.19
N LEU A 778 -4.29 -36.50 16.03
CA LEU A 778 -4.65 -37.90 16.20
C LEU A 778 -5.01 -38.20 17.66
N ASP A 779 -4.22 -37.70 18.63
CA ASP A 779 -4.50 -37.91 20.04
C ASP A 779 -5.87 -37.34 20.42
N PHE A 780 -6.20 -36.16 19.91
CA PHE A 780 -7.50 -35.51 20.09
C PHE A 780 -8.63 -36.32 19.44
N GLY A 781 -8.50 -36.64 18.14
CA GLY A 781 -9.51 -37.38 17.38
C GLY A 781 -9.83 -38.74 17.99
N LEU A 782 -8.81 -39.53 18.33
CA LEU A 782 -9.01 -40.83 18.99
C LEU A 782 -9.59 -40.68 20.40
N THR A 783 -9.25 -39.61 21.13
CA THR A 783 -9.85 -39.34 22.45
C THR A 783 -11.34 -39.05 22.33
N GLN A 784 -11.72 -38.21 21.36
CA GLN A 784 -13.11 -37.89 21.10
C GLN A 784 -13.88 -39.16 20.74
N LEU A 785 -13.32 -39.98 19.84
CA LEU A 785 -13.94 -41.23 19.41
C LEU A 785 -14.13 -42.22 20.58
N LEU A 786 -13.13 -42.35 21.46
CA LEU A 786 -13.20 -43.21 22.65
C LEU A 786 -14.20 -42.73 23.71
N ASN A 787 -14.40 -41.43 23.84
CA ASN A 787 -15.26 -40.82 24.87
C ASN A 787 -16.72 -40.60 24.43
N THR A 788 -16.99 -40.60 23.12
CA THR A 788 -18.32 -40.33 22.55
C THR A 788 -18.93 -41.60 21.95
N VAL A 789 -18.25 -42.22 20.98
CA VAL A 789 -18.79 -43.33 20.18
C VAL A 789 -18.42 -44.71 20.77
N LEU A 790 -17.17 -44.91 21.18
CA LEU A 790 -16.65 -46.21 21.64
C LEU A 790 -16.72 -46.36 23.18
N THR A 791 -17.79 -45.85 23.81
CA THR A 791 -18.05 -46.00 25.25
C THR A 791 -19.52 -46.27 25.52
N LYS A 792 -19.81 -47.03 26.58
CA LYS A 792 -21.19 -47.25 27.05
C LYS A 792 -21.79 -46.02 27.75
N ASN A 793 -20.93 -45.13 28.27
CA ASN A 793 -21.31 -43.92 28.99
C ASN A 793 -20.64 -42.71 28.33
N PRO A 794 -21.30 -42.04 27.36
CA PRO A 794 -20.74 -40.85 26.72
C PRO A 794 -20.64 -39.72 27.76
N LYS A 795 -19.46 -39.11 27.86
CA LYS A 795 -19.24 -37.92 28.68
C LYS A 795 -18.72 -36.81 27.77
N GLU A 796 -19.51 -35.77 27.58
CA GLU A 796 -19.00 -34.49 27.06
C GLU A 796 -18.13 -33.86 28.13
N LYS A 797 -16.84 -34.22 28.14
CA LYS A 797 -15.85 -33.42 28.87
C LYS A 797 -15.58 -32.16 28.04
N ASN A 798 -15.46 -31.00 28.69
CA ASN A 798 -14.90 -29.79 28.08
C ASN A 798 -13.59 -30.17 27.38
N LEU A 799 -13.60 -30.14 26.04
CA LEU A 799 -12.46 -30.46 25.20
C LEU A 799 -11.41 -29.37 25.44
N GLN A 800 -10.15 -29.76 25.63
CA GLN A 800 -9.04 -28.79 25.72
C GLN A 800 -9.00 -27.94 24.45
N THR A 801 -9.03 -26.62 24.62
CA THR A 801 -9.06 -25.65 23.52
C THR A 801 -7.70 -25.51 22.80
N GLU A 802 -6.61 -25.91 23.46
CA GLU A 802 -5.24 -25.82 22.94
C GLU A 802 -4.62 -27.21 22.84
N LEU A 803 -4.15 -27.55 21.62
CA LEU A 803 -3.46 -28.80 21.30
C LEU A 803 -1.95 -28.57 21.42
N GLU A 804 -1.33 -29.10 22.48
CA GLU A 804 0.11 -29.05 22.69
C GLU A 804 0.80 -30.33 22.22
N MET A 805 2.04 -30.19 21.74
CA MET A 805 2.87 -31.33 21.35
C MET A 805 3.14 -32.22 22.57
N PRO A 806 2.86 -33.54 22.49
CA PRO A 806 3.05 -34.44 23.62
C PRO A 806 4.54 -34.61 23.94
N ALA A 807 4.87 -35.01 25.18
CA ALA A 807 6.25 -35.31 25.58
C ALA A 807 6.75 -36.66 25.03
N ASP A 808 5.83 -37.62 24.83
CA ASP A 808 6.11 -38.93 24.27
C ASP A 808 4.94 -39.46 23.42
N SER A 809 5.22 -40.48 22.59
CA SER A 809 4.22 -41.16 21.76
C SER A 809 3.51 -42.31 22.48
N SER A 810 3.88 -42.62 23.74
CA SER A 810 3.40 -43.80 24.47
C SER A 810 1.88 -43.81 24.67
N ARG A 811 1.32 -42.64 25.02
CA ARG A 811 -0.13 -42.46 25.22
C ARG A 811 -0.89 -42.64 23.91
N LEU A 812 -0.37 -42.08 22.83
CA LEU A 812 -0.95 -42.15 21.48
C LEU A 812 -1.02 -43.60 20.99
N LYS A 813 0.09 -44.34 21.10
CA LYS A 813 0.18 -45.76 20.73
C LYS A 813 -0.86 -46.63 21.46
N LYS A 814 -1.04 -46.40 22.77
CA LYS A 814 -2.07 -47.10 23.57
C LYS A 814 -3.49 -46.78 23.10
N ARG A 815 -3.76 -45.53 22.70
CA ARG A 815 -5.08 -45.11 22.20
C ARG A 815 -5.42 -45.74 20.85
N ILE A 816 -4.46 -45.78 19.94
CA ILE A 816 -4.60 -46.47 18.64
C ILE A 816 -4.99 -47.94 18.87
N ALA A 817 -4.23 -48.65 19.70
CA ALA A 817 -4.53 -50.05 20.02
C ALA A 817 -5.93 -50.21 20.64
N SER A 818 -6.30 -49.32 21.57
CA SER A 818 -7.61 -49.36 22.25
C SER A 818 -8.78 -49.09 21.30
N VAL A 819 -8.65 -48.17 20.34
CA VAL A 819 -9.68 -47.91 19.33
C VAL A 819 -9.89 -49.16 18.48
N VAL A 820 -8.83 -49.75 17.96
CA VAL A 820 -8.91 -50.97 17.14
C VAL A 820 -9.51 -52.14 17.92
N GLU A 821 -9.12 -52.33 19.19
CA GLU A 821 -9.71 -53.37 20.05
C GLU A 821 -11.22 -53.14 20.27
N LYS A 822 -11.64 -51.90 20.53
CA LYS A 822 -13.05 -51.56 20.77
C LYS A 822 -13.94 -51.66 19.53
N LEU A 823 -13.39 -51.48 18.32
CA LEU A 823 -14.13 -51.68 17.06
C LEU A 823 -14.70 -53.11 16.92
N GLN A 824 -14.17 -54.08 17.67
CA GLN A 824 -14.77 -55.42 17.73
C GLN A 824 -16.16 -55.44 18.37
N ASN A 825 -16.42 -54.53 19.32
CA ASN A 825 -17.61 -54.56 20.19
C ASN A 825 -18.56 -53.38 19.98
N PHE A 826 -18.13 -52.32 19.27
CA PHE A 826 -18.88 -51.09 19.07
C PHE A 826 -18.91 -50.72 17.58
N LYS A 827 -20.06 -50.22 17.11
CA LYS A 827 -20.20 -49.65 15.76
C LYS A 827 -19.94 -48.15 15.77
N LEU A 828 -19.41 -47.63 14.67
CA LEU A 828 -19.05 -46.21 14.54
C LEU A 828 -20.26 -45.32 14.25
N LEU A 829 -21.30 -45.89 13.63
CA LEU A 829 -22.58 -45.22 13.41
C LEU A 829 -23.66 -45.82 14.33
N PRO A 830 -24.55 -45.00 14.91
CA PRO A 830 -25.75 -45.52 15.53
C PRO A 830 -26.56 -46.27 14.46
N ALA A 831 -27.08 -47.45 14.79
CA ALA A 831 -27.96 -48.17 13.90
C ALA A 831 -29.16 -47.25 13.57
N GLU A 832 -29.37 -46.95 12.29
CA GLU A 832 -30.56 -46.21 11.84
C GLU A 832 -31.78 -46.86 12.49
N ALA A 833 -32.52 -46.07 13.29
CA ALA A 833 -33.80 -46.49 13.80
C ALA A 833 -34.64 -46.86 12.57
N LYS A 834 -35.00 -48.15 12.45
CA LYS A 834 -35.99 -48.58 11.47
C LYS A 834 -37.19 -47.64 11.65
N ASP A 835 -37.46 -46.80 10.66
CA ASP A 835 -38.70 -46.08 10.55
C ASP A 835 -39.82 -47.13 10.62
N GLU A 836 -40.41 -47.26 11.80
CA GLU A 836 -41.73 -47.84 11.95
C GLU A 836 -42.68 -46.95 11.15
N LYS A 837 -42.89 -47.32 9.89
CA LYS A 837 -44.10 -46.98 9.14
C LYS A 837 -45.31 -47.49 9.92
N LYS A 838 -45.77 -46.73 10.91
CA LYS A 838 -47.11 -46.79 11.51
C LYS A 838 -47.52 -45.40 12.03
N LYS A 839 -47.99 -44.53 11.15
CA LYS A 839 -49.40 -44.11 11.05
C LYS A 839 -49.57 -43.07 9.96
#